data_AF-Q64RA7-F1
#
_entry.id   AF-Q64RA7-F1
#
_cell.length_a   1.000
_cell.length_b   1.000
_cell.length_c   1.000
_cell.angle_alpha   90.00
_cell.angle_beta   90.00
_cell.angle_gamma   90.00
#
_symmetry.space_group_name_H-M   'P 1'
#
loop_
_entity.id
_entity.type
_entity.pdbx_description
1 polymer ?
#
loop_
_entity_poly.entity_id
_entity_poly.type
_entity_poly.pdbx_seq_one_letter_code
_entity_poly.pdbx_strand_id
1 'polypeptide(L)'
;MIRKIAYTFFSFLICCNVSLAWGQTFAFRGTVLDEQTHKALDYATIQLFVEKQFAYGGITDANGHFELLHIHPGTYRIIISYLGYDSTEKEIKVVGNTSDIFYLKPSNMALNEVVVTASESKRATSASIVDRTAMKHLQPSSFSDLMELVPGGKSADPQMGQANLIRIRETGKTEDISSLGVGFYIDGIFQNTDANLQYMPSSTSAVNATSTMSKGVDMRTIPTDNIEKVEIIRGIPSVAYGNVANGAVIIQRKTSESPLSARFKADKTSKLFSVGKGFRLDGNGRYVLNTDLSYLDSKIDPRNSVKNYTRLTASARLDGKWLWNERNIHWNLSTDYTGSFDDAKRDKDATVKEDSYKSDFSSFKMAGKWNLKFSNHSWIREIHAATSVSWQWEKMRETKSVSLNRPAAIATQTETGESDGIYLPYNYVAQMEIDGKPLYVTVSARTHLAFPLGGLQNRMNLGVEWNYQKNLGKGQVFDVTRPISEGLSTRPRRFKDIPGLQPFAFYAEEVLNLPVNKHKLAFTAGIRLQSLLGLDRKYEMQGKIYPDLRLDMQWSLPTSNGWNIAFSGGLGWISRMPTTAQLYPDFKYVDLIQLNYYHNHPDYRRINMMTYKWDNTNYQLEPARNMKWEVRADIGYKGNRLSATYFRERMNNAFDDLTYYKSLAYKLYDPASIDGSALTAPPELSQLTYANEYNLDVYSTQGNGMKVHKEGVEFQFASRRIESLKTRVTVYGAWIKTVYSSDSPKYKASSILLDNKQLKYVGLYQGENGTESQAFNTNFMFDTYIQRLGLTFSTSAQCTWYTNRRNLWNNGVPVSYIDQSGETHLFREEDKNNIQLQHLVEKYSATYFERTTVPFYMDINLKASKRIGKYLNLAFYVNRLLGIYPDYTLRGVLQRRTSESPYFGMEMNLTF
;
A
#
# COMPACT_ATOMS: atom_id res chain seq x y z
N MET A 1 43.82 -21.34 64.02
CA MET A 1 43.07 -20.49 63.05
C MET A 1 43.92 -19.34 62.47
N ILE A 2 45.25 -19.53 62.30
CA ILE A 2 46.19 -18.49 61.82
C ILE A 2 46.89 -18.88 60.50
N ARG A 3 46.77 -20.15 60.07
CA ARG A 3 47.36 -20.63 58.81
C ARG A 3 46.52 -20.39 57.55
N LYS A 4 45.23 -20.04 57.65
CA LYS A 4 44.36 -19.77 56.48
C LYS A 4 44.25 -18.29 56.08
N ILE A 5 44.69 -17.36 56.93
CA ILE A 5 44.72 -15.91 56.61
C ILE A 5 46.04 -15.52 55.90
N ALA A 6 47.11 -16.29 56.09
CA ALA A 6 48.39 -16.06 55.43
C ALA A 6 48.37 -16.38 53.92
N TYR A 7 47.60 -17.37 53.47
CA TYR A 7 47.51 -17.72 52.04
C TYR A 7 46.63 -16.76 51.23
N THR A 8 45.66 -16.09 51.86
CA THR A 8 44.82 -15.07 51.22
C THR A 8 45.52 -13.73 51.12
N PHE A 9 46.48 -13.43 52.01
CA PHE A 9 47.30 -12.21 51.93
C PHE A 9 48.52 -12.36 51.00
N PHE A 10 49.08 -13.58 50.87
CA PHE A 10 50.20 -13.85 49.96
C PHE A 10 49.77 -14.01 48.49
N SER A 11 48.50 -14.35 48.22
CA SER A 11 47.92 -14.36 46.86
C SER A 11 47.43 -12.97 46.41
N PHE A 12 47.19 -12.04 47.33
CA PHE A 12 46.85 -10.65 47.00
C PHE A 12 48.09 -9.78 46.71
N LEU A 13 49.26 -10.14 47.25
CA LEU A 13 50.50 -9.37 47.07
C LEU A 13 51.34 -9.75 45.82
N ILE A 14 51.09 -10.90 45.20
CA ILE A 14 51.77 -11.34 43.96
C ILE A 14 51.02 -10.87 42.68
N CYS A 15 49.75 -10.45 42.78
CA CYS A 15 49.02 -9.87 41.64
C CYS A 15 49.24 -8.36 41.42
N CYS A 16 49.99 -7.66 42.29
CA CYS A 16 50.22 -6.21 42.17
C CYS A 16 51.59 -5.82 41.58
N ASN A 17 52.37 -6.76 41.03
CA ASN A 17 53.65 -6.46 40.36
C ASN A 17 53.75 -7.14 38.99
N VAL A 18 52.81 -6.83 38.08
CA VAL A 18 53.14 -6.81 36.65
C VAL A 18 53.20 -5.35 36.25
N SER A 19 54.43 -4.84 36.34
CA SER A 19 54.85 -3.58 35.76
C SER A 19 54.33 -3.48 34.34
N LEU A 20 53.64 -2.37 34.10
CA LEU A 20 53.40 -1.74 32.81
C LEU A 20 54.62 -1.88 31.89
N ALA A 21 54.62 -2.89 31.03
CA ALA A 21 55.25 -2.74 29.73
C ALA A 21 54.31 -1.84 28.94
N TRP A 22 54.59 -0.54 28.91
CA TRP A 22 54.08 0.31 27.85
C TRP A 22 54.60 -0.27 26.54
N GLY A 23 53.80 -1.12 25.88
CA GLY A 23 53.96 -1.33 24.46
C GLY A 23 53.86 0.07 23.85
N GLN A 24 54.95 0.56 23.27
CA GLN A 24 54.93 1.83 22.56
C GLN A 24 53.82 1.72 21.52
N THR A 25 52.74 2.48 21.72
CA THR A 25 51.68 2.57 20.73
C THR A 25 51.90 3.82 19.90
N PHE A 26 51.57 3.71 18.62
CA PHE A 26 51.81 4.75 17.64
C PHE A 26 50.51 5.19 16.99
N ALA A 27 50.51 6.41 16.45
CA ALA A 27 49.43 6.93 15.63
C ALA A 27 49.70 6.58 14.16
N PHE A 28 48.71 5.98 13.51
CA PHE A 28 48.69 5.82 12.07
C PHE A 28 47.68 6.79 11.47
N ARG A 29 48.18 7.72 10.67
CA ARG A 29 47.39 8.74 9.98
C ARG A 29 47.33 8.44 8.50
N GLY A 30 46.38 9.04 7.81
CA GLY A 30 46.45 9.04 6.36
C GLY A 30 45.37 9.86 5.71
N THR A 31 45.49 10.03 4.40
CA THR A 31 44.54 10.76 3.57
C THR A 31 44.04 9.87 2.45
N VAL A 32 42.72 9.79 2.26
CA VAL A 32 42.10 9.02 1.19
C VAL A 32 41.56 9.98 0.13
N LEU A 33 42.05 9.83 -1.09
CA LEU A 33 41.74 10.68 -2.23
C LEU A 33 41.17 9.85 -3.39
N ASP A 34 40.36 10.50 -4.22
CA ASP A 34 39.91 9.97 -5.50
C ASP A 34 41.09 9.91 -6.49
N GLU A 35 41.32 8.74 -7.11
CA GLU A 35 42.44 8.52 -8.05
C GLU A 35 42.36 9.43 -9.30
N GLN A 36 41.15 9.79 -9.75
CA GLN A 36 40.95 10.56 -10.99
C GLN A 36 40.88 12.07 -10.75
N THR A 37 40.22 12.48 -9.67
CA THR A 37 39.94 13.90 -9.39
C THR A 37 40.82 14.50 -8.31
N HIS A 38 41.61 13.68 -7.61
CA HIS A 38 42.42 14.07 -6.45
C HIS A 38 41.63 14.75 -5.33
N LYS A 39 40.29 14.64 -5.33
CA LYS A 39 39.44 15.16 -4.27
C LYS A 39 39.46 14.23 -3.07
N ALA A 40 39.38 14.82 -1.88
CA ALA A 40 39.22 14.08 -0.64
C ALA A 40 37.96 13.22 -0.66
N LEU A 41 38.11 11.96 -0.23
CA LEU A 41 37.00 11.03 -0.05
C LEU A 41 36.63 11.00 1.42
N ASP A 42 35.51 11.63 1.76
CA ASP A 42 34.94 11.62 3.10
C ASP A 42 34.37 10.24 3.44
N TYR A 43 34.35 9.82 4.71
CA TYR A 43 33.73 8.56 5.14
C TYR A 43 34.21 7.28 4.43
N ALA A 44 35.39 7.28 3.81
CA ALA A 44 36.06 6.04 3.40
C ALA A 44 36.35 5.22 4.66
N THR A 45 35.94 3.95 4.65
CA THR A 45 36.12 3.03 5.78
C THR A 45 37.52 2.43 5.70
N ILE A 46 38.30 2.61 6.77
CA ILE A 46 39.64 2.06 6.94
C ILE A 46 39.58 0.87 7.90
N GLN A 47 40.18 -0.25 7.50
CA GLN A 47 40.27 -1.45 8.33
C GLN A 47 41.69 -1.99 8.28
N LEU A 48 42.33 -2.17 9.43
CA LEU A 48 43.61 -2.84 9.60
C LEU A 48 43.37 -4.27 10.09
N PHE A 49 44.02 -5.22 9.44
CA PHE A 49 44.00 -6.63 9.81
C PHE A 49 45.40 -7.10 10.19
N VAL A 50 45.50 -7.93 11.22
CA VAL A 50 46.67 -8.78 11.46
C VAL A 50 46.28 -10.17 10.97
N GLU A 51 47.01 -10.69 9.98
CA GLU A 51 46.63 -11.90 9.24
C GLU A 51 45.20 -11.79 8.64
N LYS A 52 44.23 -12.52 9.23
CA LYS A 52 42.81 -12.52 8.84
C LYS A 52 41.88 -11.90 9.89
N GLN A 53 42.41 -11.43 11.02
CA GLN A 53 41.62 -10.85 12.11
C GLN A 53 41.68 -9.32 12.05
N PHE A 54 40.53 -8.68 12.23
CA PHE A 54 40.45 -7.23 12.29
C PHE A 54 41.13 -6.73 13.57
N ALA A 55 42.01 -5.74 13.45
CA ALA A 55 42.78 -5.19 14.54
C ALA A 55 42.32 -3.77 14.89
N TYR A 56 42.26 -2.86 13.90
CA TYR A 56 41.92 -1.45 14.10
C TYR A 56 41.10 -0.94 12.92
N GLY A 57 40.32 0.12 13.10
CA GLY A 57 39.60 0.72 11.99
C GLY A 57 39.05 2.09 12.31
N GLY A 58 38.72 2.82 11.26
CA GLY A 58 38.28 4.21 11.35
C GLY A 58 37.60 4.63 10.06
N ILE A 59 37.27 5.91 9.98
CA ILE A 59 36.69 6.54 8.81
C ILE A 59 37.46 7.81 8.51
N THR A 60 37.48 8.22 7.24
CA THR A 60 37.99 9.54 6.89
C THR A 60 37.00 10.65 7.27
N ASP A 61 37.54 11.81 7.64
CA ASP A 61 36.81 13.06 7.82
C ASP A 61 36.48 13.75 6.49
N ALA A 62 35.89 14.94 6.55
CA ALA A 62 35.50 15.72 5.36
C ALA A 62 36.67 16.16 4.47
N ASN A 63 37.90 16.16 5.00
CA ASN A 63 39.12 16.45 4.25
C ASN A 63 39.80 15.15 3.79
N GLY A 64 39.15 13.99 3.94
CA GLY A 64 39.70 12.70 3.58
C GLY A 64 40.73 12.17 4.57
N HIS A 65 40.90 12.80 5.74
CA HIS A 65 41.92 12.40 6.72
C HIS A 65 41.35 11.38 7.69
N PHE A 66 42.13 10.36 8.02
CA PHE A 66 41.83 9.45 9.12
C PHE A 66 42.98 9.44 10.13
N GLU A 67 42.64 9.17 11.37
CA GLU A 67 43.60 8.97 12.46
C GLU A 67 43.21 7.72 13.24
N LEU A 68 44.13 6.75 13.31
CA LEU A 68 44.04 5.58 14.15
C LEU A 68 45.09 5.70 15.25
N LEU A 69 44.63 5.85 16.50
CA LEU A 69 45.49 6.00 17.67
C LEU A 69 45.72 4.64 18.34
N HIS A 70 46.77 4.58 19.16
CA HIS A 70 47.11 3.43 19.99
C HIS A 70 47.42 2.12 19.22
N ILE A 71 47.99 2.22 18.02
CA ILE A 71 48.36 1.05 17.22
C ILE A 71 49.66 0.44 17.74
N HIS A 72 49.63 -0.87 17.99
CA HIS A 72 50.80 -1.62 18.45
C HIS A 72 51.79 -1.84 17.29
N PRO A 73 53.11 -1.92 17.55
CA PRO A 73 54.09 -2.11 16.49
C PRO A 73 53.89 -3.45 15.79
N GLY A 74 53.82 -3.44 14.45
CA GLY A 74 53.52 -4.65 13.68
C GLY A 74 53.24 -4.39 12.21
N THR A 75 53.07 -5.48 11.46
CA THR A 75 52.69 -5.44 10.05
C THR A 75 51.18 -5.70 9.95
N TYR A 76 50.48 -4.79 9.26
CA TYR A 76 49.03 -4.83 9.10
C TYR A 76 48.66 -4.82 7.62
N ARG A 77 47.58 -5.51 7.29
CA ARG A 77 46.92 -5.43 5.98
C ARG A 77 45.80 -4.40 6.09
N ILE A 78 45.97 -3.26 5.45
CA ILE A 78 44.97 -2.20 5.38
C ILE A 78 44.02 -2.44 4.20
N ILE A 79 42.72 -2.39 4.46
CA ILE A 79 41.65 -2.38 3.46
C ILE A 79 40.90 -1.06 3.61
N ILE A 80 40.86 -0.29 2.53
CA ILE A 80 40.10 0.96 2.46
C ILE A 80 38.96 0.76 1.47
N SER A 81 37.73 1.05 1.90
CA SER A 81 36.54 0.92 1.05
C SER A 81 35.68 2.18 1.13
N TYR A 82 35.13 2.60 0.00
CA TYR A 82 34.24 3.74 -0.06
C TYR A 82 33.12 3.47 -1.08
N LEU A 83 31.91 3.94 -0.79
CA LEU A 83 30.74 3.61 -1.59
C LEU A 83 30.91 4.16 -3.00
N GLY A 84 30.80 3.28 -4.00
CA GLY A 84 31.00 3.64 -5.41
C GLY A 84 32.46 3.55 -5.86
N TYR A 85 33.39 3.09 -5.02
CA TYR A 85 34.81 2.91 -5.33
C TYR A 85 35.23 1.45 -5.15
N ASP A 86 36.20 1.00 -5.94
CA ASP A 86 36.86 -0.28 -5.71
C ASP A 86 37.69 -0.18 -4.43
N SER A 87 37.61 -1.19 -3.56
CA SER A 87 38.39 -1.20 -2.33
C SER A 87 39.87 -1.38 -2.62
N THR A 88 40.72 -0.57 -2.00
CA THR A 88 42.18 -0.69 -2.08
C THR A 88 42.71 -1.48 -0.89
N GLU A 89 43.63 -2.41 -1.15
CA GLU A 89 44.31 -3.20 -0.13
C GLU A 89 45.83 -2.98 -0.21
N LYS A 90 46.48 -2.74 0.93
CA LYS A 90 47.94 -2.53 1.03
C LYS A 90 48.47 -3.16 2.32
N GLU A 91 49.73 -3.59 2.33
CA GLU A 91 50.43 -3.98 3.55
C GLU A 91 51.20 -2.77 4.11
N ILE A 92 51.04 -2.49 5.40
CA ILE A 92 51.69 -1.38 6.10
C ILE A 92 52.43 -1.90 7.34
N LYS A 93 53.63 -1.36 7.58
CA LYS A 93 54.43 -1.68 8.77
C LYS A 93 54.45 -0.48 9.71
N VAL A 94 53.85 -0.63 10.89
CA VAL A 94 53.80 0.41 11.92
C VAL A 94 54.91 0.12 12.93
N VAL A 95 56.01 0.87 12.87
CA VAL A 95 57.15 0.82 13.83
C VAL A 95 57.36 2.15 14.54
N GLY A 96 56.49 3.12 14.28
CA GLY A 96 56.51 4.51 14.76
C GLY A 96 55.24 5.23 14.29
N ASN A 97 55.08 6.50 14.68
CA ASN A 97 54.02 7.33 14.11
C ASN A 97 54.23 7.46 12.60
N THR A 98 53.26 7.05 11.80
CA THR A 98 53.38 7.01 10.33
C THR A 98 52.13 7.56 9.65
N SER A 99 52.29 8.07 8.44
CA SER A 99 51.22 8.67 7.65
C SER A 99 51.35 8.25 6.18
N ASP A 100 50.24 7.86 5.57
CA ASP A 100 50.20 7.41 4.17
C ASP A 100 49.06 8.09 3.39
N ILE A 101 49.21 8.20 2.06
CA ILE A 101 48.13 8.66 1.16
C ILE A 101 47.62 7.47 0.36
N PHE A 102 46.31 7.32 0.28
CA PHE A 102 45.63 6.24 -0.41
C PHE A 102 44.74 6.79 -1.51
N TYR A 103 44.90 6.25 -2.72
CA TYR A 103 44.03 6.56 -3.84
C TYR A 103 43.02 5.43 -4.03
N LEU A 104 41.73 5.78 -4.05
CA LEU A 104 40.65 4.86 -4.40
C LEU A 104 40.19 5.11 -5.83
N LYS A 105 40.03 4.02 -6.57
CA LYS A 105 39.53 4.06 -7.94
C LYS A 105 38.00 4.03 -7.94
N PRO A 106 37.32 4.95 -8.63
CA PRO A 106 35.88 4.85 -8.88
C PRO A 106 35.50 3.48 -9.44
N SER A 107 34.55 2.78 -8.80
CA SER A 107 34.12 1.45 -9.23
C SER A 107 33.33 1.58 -10.54
N ASN A 108 33.86 0.99 -11.60
CA ASN A 108 33.28 1.05 -12.94
C ASN A 108 31.87 0.42 -13.05
N MET A 109 31.42 -0.35 -12.04
CA MET A 109 30.06 -0.90 -12.01
C MET A 109 28.99 0.09 -11.54
N ALA A 110 29.36 1.24 -10.94
CA ALA A 110 28.39 2.19 -10.39
C ALA A 110 28.42 3.58 -11.06
N LEU A 111 29.55 4.01 -11.63
CA LEU A 111 29.77 5.43 -11.92
C LEU A 111 29.66 5.88 -13.39
N ASN A 112 29.49 4.98 -14.36
CA ASN A 112 29.38 5.36 -15.78
C ASN A 112 28.04 5.02 -16.45
N GLU A 113 27.05 4.52 -15.72
CA GLU A 113 25.74 4.26 -16.29
C GLU A 113 24.65 4.92 -15.46
N VAL A 114 24.20 6.10 -15.92
CA VAL A 114 22.91 6.65 -15.50
C VAL A 114 21.86 5.59 -15.85
N VAL A 115 21.42 4.82 -14.84
CA VAL A 115 20.29 3.90 -14.99
C VAL A 115 19.04 4.74 -14.89
N VAL A 116 18.38 4.92 -16.02
CA VAL A 116 17.22 5.80 -16.19
C VAL A 116 15.90 5.06 -15.89
N THR A 117 15.98 3.77 -15.53
CA THR A 117 14.85 2.89 -15.20
C THR A 117 14.91 2.29 -13.80
N ALA A 118 13.80 1.68 -13.38
CA ALA A 118 13.82 0.76 -12.26
C ALA A 118 14.71 -0.46 -12.55
N SER A 119 15.38 -0.95 -11.51
CA SER A 119 16.20 -2.16 -11.58
C SER A 119 15.61 -3.27 -10.72
N GLU A 120 15.66 -4.51 -11.20
CA GLU A 120 15.35 -5.65 -10.36
C GLU A 120 16.42 -5.85 -9.26
N SER A 121 15.94 -6.03 -8.03
CA SER A 121 16.75 -6.35 -6.86
C SER A 121 17.64 -7.56 -7.12
N LYS A 122 18.85 -7.58 -6.57
CA LYS A 122 19.74 -8.76 -6.64
C LYS A 122 19.47 -9.76 -5.50
N ARG A 123 18.56 -9.45 -4.58
CA ARG A 123 18.14 -10.33 -3.49
C ARG A 123 17.30 -11.50 -4.03
N ALA A 124 17.09 -12.52 -3.20
CA ALA A 124 16.30 -13.70 -3.55
C ALA A 124 14.86 -13.32 -3.94
N THR A 125 14.23 -12.47 -3.15
CA THR A 125 12.88 -11.93 -3.39
C THR A 125 12.83 -10.99 -4.59
N SER A 126 11.79 -11.13 -5.40
CA SER A 126 11.46 -10.22 -6.48
C SER A 126 11.01 -8.84 -5.98
N ALA A 127 11.73 -7.80 -6.41
CA ALA A 127 11.45 -6.42 -6.06
C ALA A 127 12.02 -5.46 -7.12
N SER A 128 11.25 -4.45 -7.50
CA SER A 128 11.79 -3.34 -8.31
C SER A 128 12.29 -2.22 -7.42
N ILE A 129 13.47 -1.71 -7.75
CA ILE A 129 14.11 -0.59 -7.10
C ILE A 129 14.04 0.61 -8.04
N VAL A 130 13.40 1.69 -7.58
CA VAL A 130 13.30 2.96 -8.29
C VAL A 130 14.09 4.01 -7.50
N ASP A 131 15.26 4.36 -8.02
CA ASP A 131 16.11 5.39 -7.41
C ASP A 131 15.76 6.79 -7.94
N ARG A 132 16.30 7.83 -7.30
CA ARG A 132 16.02 9.24 -7.62
C ARG A 132 16.25 9.58 -9.09
N THR A 133 17.25 8.99 -9.71
CA THR A 133 17.58 9.21 -11.13
C THR A 133 16.45 8.75 -12.04
N ALA A 134 15.91 7.55 -11.82
CA ALA A 134 14.76 7.04 -12.58
C ALA A 134 13.51 7.89 -12.34
N MET A 135 13.26 8.34 -11.11
CA MET A 135 12.14 9.24 -10.80
C MET A 135 12.26 10.60 -11.48
N LYS A 136 13.45 11.22 -11.48
CA LYS A 136 13.70 12.50 -12.16
C LYS A 136 13.45 12.40 -13.67
N HIS A 137 13.70 11.23 -14.26
CA HIS A 137 13.44 11.00 -15.67
C HIS A 137 11.96 10.70 -15.96
N LEU A 138 11.33 9.86 -15.13
CA LEU A 138 9.90 9.55 -15.20
C LEU A 138 9.01 10.78 -15.04
N GLN A 139 9.46 11.75 -14.23
CA GLN A 139 8.74 12.99 -13.91
C GLN A 139 7.36 12.75 -13.30
N PRO A 140 7.25 11.96 -12.22
CA PRO A 140 5.95 11.59 -11.66
C PRO A 140 5.20 12.81 -11.09
N SER A 141 3.90 12.92 -11.37
CA SER A 141 2.96 13.82 -10.68
C SER A 141 2.50 13.21 -9.34
N SER A 142 2.33 11.90 -9.29
CA SER A 142 2.00 11.13 -8.07
C SER A 142 2.79 9.84 -7.96
N PHE A 143 2.76 9.22 -6.78
CA PHE A 143 3.41 7.94 -6.55
C PHE A 143 2.92 6.84 -7.50
N SER A 144 1.65 6.89 -7.95
CA SER A 144 1.06 5.98 -8.94
C SER A 144 1.90 5.85 -10.22
N ASP A 145 2.54 6.93 -10.66
CA ASP A 145 3.26 6.97 -11.93
C ASP A 145 4.51 6.09 -11.88
N LEU A 146 5.04 5.82 -10.68
CA LEU A 146 6.16 4.90 -10.47
C LEU A 146 5.81 3.47 -10.88
N MET A 147 4.51 3.12 -10.94
CA MET A 147 4.06 1.79 -11.38
C MET A 147 4.33 1.54 -12.85
N GLU A 148 4.55 2.58 -13.67
CA GLU A 148 5.00 2.42 -15.06
C GLU A 148 6.33 1.65 -15.15
N LEU A 149 7.21 1.79 -14.15
CA LEU A 149 8.56 1.23 -14.18
C LEU A 149 8.64 -0.22 -13.64
N VAL A 150 7.51 -0.77 -13.17
CA VAL A 150 7.42 -2.13 -12.64
C VAL A 150 7.08 -3.11 -13.77
N PRO A 151 7.59 -4.35 -13.79
CA PRO A 151 7.15 -5.38 -14.73
C PRO A 151 5.61 -5.53 -14.76
N GLY A 152 5.03 -5.47 -15.96
CA GLY A 152 3.57 -5.46 -16.13
C GLY A 152 2.93 -4.07 -16.11
N GLY A 153 3.64 -3.04 -15.62
CA GLY A 153 3.20 -1.65 -15.60
C GLY A 153 3.14 -0.99 -16.98
N LYS A 154 2.34 0.08 -17.09
CA LYS A 154 2.22 0.93 -18.29
C LYS A 154 2.04 2.38 -17.88
N SER A 155 2.28 3.29 -18.83
CA SER A 155 1.92 4.69 -18.66
C SER A 155 0.40 4.81 -18.54
N ALA A 156 -0.06 5.63 -17.61
CA ALA A 156 -1.46 5.97 -17.44
C ALA A 156 -1.58 7.47 -17.21
N ASP A 157 -2.68 8.06 -17.65
CA ASP A 157 -2.93 9.46 -17.38
C ASP A 157 -3.21 9.65 -15.87
N PRO A 158 -2.66 10.71 -15.25
CA PRO A 158 -2.93 10.99 -13.84
C PRO A 158 -4.43 11.13 -13.60
N GLN A 159 -5.01 10.20 -12.83
CA GLN A 159 -6.38 10.29 -12.35
C GLN A 159 -6.38 10.73 -10.90
N MET A 160 -6.76 11.99 -10.64
CA MET A 160 -6.75 12.57 -9.29
C MET A 160 -8.14 12.63 -8.65
N GLY A 161 -9.18 12.09 -9.29
CA GLY A 161 -10.60 12.32 -8.95
C GLY A 161 -11.27 11.10 -8.32
N GLN A 162 -10.46 10.08 -8.08
CA GLN A 162 -10.79 8.83 -7.42
C GLN A 162 -9.56 8.39 -6.64
N ALA A 163 -9.74 7.47 -5.69
CA ALA A 163 -8.62 6.94 -4.92
C ALA A 163 -7.60 6.21 -5.82
N ASN A 164 -6.31 6.53 -5.68
CA ASN A 164 -5.26 5.81 -6.40
C ASN A 164 -4.66 4.72 -5.53
N LEU A 165 -5.13 3.49 -5.76
CA LEU A 165 -4.74 2.31 -5.01
C LEU A 165 -3.67 1.52 -5.77
N ILE A 166 -2.65 1.03 -5.05
CA ILE A 166 -1.59 0.23 -5.66
C ILE A 166 -2.10 -1.15 -6.07
N ARG A 167 -1.60 -1.66 -7.20
CA ARG A 167 -1.90 -2.99 -7.71
C ARG A 167 -0.61 -3.71 -8.06
N ILE A 168 -0.46 -4.94 -7.60
CA ILE A 168 0.73 -5.77 -7.79
C ILE A 168 0.28 -7.12 -8.34
N ARG A 169 0.90 -7.55 -9.46
CA ARG A 169 0.71 -8.89 -10.07
C ARG A 169 -0.75 -9.23 -10.35
N GLU A 170 -1.49 -8.27 -10.90
CA GLU A 170 -2.95 -8.36 -11.05
C GLU A 170 -3.42 -7.83 -12.40
N THR A 171 -4.47 -8.43 -12.95
CA THR A 171 -5.12 -8.00 -14.19
C THR A 171 -6.64 -8.25 -14.16
N GLY A 172 -7.39 -7.48 -14.95
CA GLY A 172 -8.84 -7.63 -15.06
C GLY A 172 -9.64 -6.84 -14.01
N LYS A 173 -10.79 -7.39 -13.60
CA LYS A 173 -11.59 -6.84 -12.50
C LYS A 173 -10.78 -7.02 -11.21
N THR A 174 -10.64 -5.95 -10.44
CA THR A 174 -9.84 -5.94 -9.21
C THR A 174 -10.74 -5.92 -8.00
N GLU A 175 -10.29 -6.55 -6.92
CA GLU A 175 -10.96 -6.53 -5.62
C GLU A 175 -10.10 -5.77 -4.61
N ASP A 176 -10.74 -5.10 -3.65
CA ASP A 176 -10.06 -4.17 -2.72
C ASP A 176 -8.99 -4.87 -1.86
N ILE A 177 -9.10 -6.18 -1.61
CA ILE A 177 -8.08 -6.97 -0.91
C ILE A 177 -6.71 -6.91 -1.60
N SER A 178 -6.66 -6.73 -2.93
CA SER A 178 -5.41 -6.62 -3.68
C SER A 178 -4.58 -5.42 -3.19
N SER A 179 -5.20 -4.25 -3.07
CA SER A 179 -4.54 -3.03 -2.62
C SER A 179 -4.47 -2.91 -1.10
N LEU A 180 -5.51 -3.35 -0.38
CA LEU A 180 -5.53 -3.40 1.09
C LEU A 180 -4.41 -4.30 1.64
N GLY A 181 -4.05 -5.35 0.89
CA GLY A 181 -2.96 -6.27 1.22
C GLY A 181 -1.56 -5.74 0.92
N VAL A 182 -1.37 -4.50 0.46
CA VAL A 182 -0.03 -3.92 0.23
C VAL A 182 0.32 -2.92 1.33
N GLY A 183 1.42 -3.19 2.03
CA GLY A 183 1.89 -2.31 3.10
C GLY A 183 2.83 -1.22 2.59
N PHE A 184 2.61 0.03 2.99
CA PHE A 184 3.53 1.14 2.71
C PHE A 184 4.36 1.45 3.94
N TYR A 185 5.67 1.62 3.75
CA TYR A 185 6.61 1.97 4.80
C TYR A 185 7.40 3.20 4.35
N ILE A 186 7.26 4.32 5.07
CA ILE A 186 8.03 5.54 4.81
C ILE A 186 9.08 5.68 5.89
N ASP A 187 10.34 5.64 5.48
CA ASP A 187 11.51 5.61 6.34
C ASP A 187 11.44 4.56 7.46
N GLY A 188 10.88 3.38 7.14
CA GLY A 188 10.71 2.26 8.06
C GLY A 188 9.43 2.28 8.91
N ILE A 189 8.61 3.33 8.82
CA ILE A 189 7.34 3.45 9.56
C ILE A 189 6.16 3.04 8.67
N PHE A 190 5.31 2.14 9.16
CA PHE A 190 4.09 1.70 8.47
C PHE A 190 3.11 2.88 8.26
N GLN A 191 2.46 2.92 7.10
CA GLN A 191 1.37 3.85 6.79
C GLN A 191 0.04 3.10 6.96
N ASN A 192 -0.64 3.38 8.06
CA ASN A 192 -1.85 2.67 8.46
C ASN A 192 -3.12 3.44 8.02
N THR A 193 -4.14 2.72 7.54
CA THR A 193 -5.44 3.27 7.16
C THR A 193 -6.62 2.51 7.78
N ASP A 194 -6.38 1.60 8.71
CA ASP A 194 -7.36 0.60 9.18
C ASP A 194 -8.44 1.18 10.11
N ALA A 195 -8.23 2.39 10.64
CA ALA A 195 -9.22 3.15 11.41
C ALA A 195 -9.99 4.18 10.56
N ASN A 196 -9.74 4.22 9.25
CA ASN A 196 -10.51 5.05 8.32
C ASN A 196 -11.94 4.50 8.18
N LEU A 197 -12.93 5.34 8.45
CA LEU A 197 -14.37 5.05 8.35
C LEU A 197 -15.08 6.08 7.44
N GLN A 198 -14.32 6.65 6.52
CA GLN A 198 -14.76 7.76 5.69
C GLN A 198 -15.55 7.24 4.49
N TYR A 199 -16.86 7.04 4.69
CA TYR A 199 -17.81 6.56 3.68
C TYR A 199 -19.16 7.29 3.80
N MET A 200 -19.76 7.64 2.66
CA MET A 200 -21.07 8.31 2.61
C MET A 200 -22.15 7.30 2.20
N PRO A 201 -23.00 6.82 3.14
CA PRO A 201 -24.07 5.87 2.82
C PRO A 201 -25.11 6.50 1.90
N SER A 202 -25.71 5.70 1.02
CA SER A 202 -26.79 6.13 0.10
C SER A 202 -26.48 7.35 -0.80
N SER A 203 -25.21 7.70 -0.96
CA SER A 203 -24.74 8.73 -1.87
C SER A 203 -24.34 8.16 -3.24
N THR A 204 -24.05 9.04 -4.20
CA THR A 204 -23.70 8.64 -5.56
C THR A 204 -22.33 7.94 -5.61
N SER A 205 -22.13 7.09 -6.62
CA SER A 205 -20.83 6.47 -6.87
C SER A 205 -19.71 7.49 -7.09
N ALA A 206 -20.04 8.71 -7.56
CA ALA A 206 -19.07 9.79 -7.74
C ALA A 206 -18.56 10.34 -6.39
N VAL A 207 -19.43 10.47 -5.38
CA VAL A 207 -19.06 10.89 -4.03
C VAL A 207 -18.17 9.85 -3.35
N ASN A 208 -18.49 8.57 -3.51
CA ASN A 208 -17.74 7.48 -2.89
C ASN A 208 -16.48 7.06 -3.68
N ALA A 209 -16.23 7.62 -4.86
CA ALA A 209 -15.06 7.30 -5.69
C ALA A 209 -13.71 7.66 -5.02
N THR A 210 -13.71 8.64 -4.11
CA THR A 210 -12.52 9.07 -3.36
C THR A 210 -12.36 8.38 -2.01
N SER A 211 -13.33 7.56 -1.58
CA SER A 211 -13.26 6.83 -0.32
C SER A 211 -12.28 5.65 -0.40
N THR A 212 -11.43 5.54 0.62
CA THR A 212 -10.45 4.45 0.81
C THR A 212 -10.75 3.57 2.02
N MET A 213 -11.97 3.65 2.58
CA MET A 213 -12.41 2.78 3.67
C MET A 213 -12.23 1.31 3.27
N SER A 214 -11.37 0.59 3.99
CA SER A 214 -11.00 -0.81 3.72
C SER A 214 -10.34 -1.08 2.36
N LYS A 215 -9.67 -0.10 1.74
CA LYS A 215 -9.03 -0.27 0.42
C LYS A 215 -7.51 -0.14 0.39
N GLY A 216 -6.88 0.31 1.48
CA GLY A 216 -5.43 0.54 1.57
C GLY A 216 -5.05 2.02 1.53
N VAL A 217 -3.82 2.31 1.10
CA VAL A 217 -3.25 3.67 1.08
C VAL A 217 -3.58 4.37 -0.25
N ASP A 218 -4.08 5.60 -0.16
CA ASP A 218 -4.23 6.47 -1.34
C ASP A 218 -2.88 7.06 -1.75
N MET A 219 -2.35 6.60 -2.88
CA MET A 219 -1.07 7.05 -3.44
C MET A 219 -1.08 8.53 -3.83
N ARG A 220 -2.25 9.17 -3.98
CA ARG A 220 -2.35 10.62 -4.19
C ARG A 220 -1.79 11.40 -3.01
N THR A 221 -1.84 10.86 -1.79
CA THR A 221 -1.38 11.55 -0.58
C THR A 221 0.15 11.57 -0.41
N ILE A 222 0.89 10.79 -1.21
CA ILE A 222 2.35 10.62 -1.08
C ILE A 222 3.08 11.55 -2.08
N PRO A 223 3.87 12.54 -1.62
CA PRO A 223 4.68 13.37 -2.50
C PRO A 223 5.91 12.60 -3.00
N THR A 224 6.36 12.87 -4.23
CA THR A 224 7.52 12.21 -4.84
C THR A 224 8.80 13.05 -4.74
N ASP A 225 8.68 14.34 -4.40
CA ASP A 225 9.76 15.32 -4.48
C ASP A 225 10.88 15.13 -3.45
N ASN A 226 10.56 14.56 -2.29
CA ASN A 226 11.49 14.29 -1.18
C ASN A 226 11.93 12.82 -1.11
N ILE A 227 11.44 11.96 -2.00
CA ILE A 227 11.81 10.55 -2.08
C ILE A 227 13.17 10.40 -2.75
N GLU A 228 14.06 9.65 -2.10
CA GLU A 228 15.37 9.27 -2.64
C GLU A 228 15.29 7.91 -3.35
N LYS A 229 14.55 6.97 -2.76
CA LYS A 229 14.45 5.60 -3.26
C LYS A 229 13.12 4.96 -2.91
N VAL A 230 12.60 4.14 -3.82
CA VAL A 230 11.44 3.27 -3.61
C VAL A 230 11.84 1.83 -3.93
N GLU A 231 11.53 0.91 -3.02
CA GLU A 231 11.61 -0.54 -3.26
C GLU A 231 10.18 -1.11 -3.23
N ILE A 232 9.73 -1.69 -4.35
CA ILE A 232 8.42 -2.31 -4.47
C ILE A 232 8.63 -3.83 -4.46
N ILE A 233 8.37 -4.42 -3.29
CA ILE A 233 8.49 -5.85 -3.06
C ILE A 233 7.20 -6.52 -3.53
N ARG A 234 7.29 -7.22 -4.67
CA ARG A 234 6.18 -7.99 -5.24
C ARG A 234 6.18 -9.44 -4.78
N GLY A 235 7.35 -9.98 -4.45
CA GLY A 235 7.51 -11.33 -3.91
C GLY A 235 7.11 -11.44 -2.44
N ILE A 236 7.88 -12.22 -1.69
CA ILE A 236 7.71 -12.45 -0.26
C ILE A 236 8.57 -11.45 0.53
N PRO A 237 7.98 -10.44 1.21
CA PRO A 237 8.78 -9.48 1.99
C PRO A 237 9.38 -10.12 3.25
N SER A 238 10.47 -9.53 3.77
CA SER A 238 11.03 -9.87 5.09
C SER A 238 9.95 -9.86 6.18
N VAL A 239 10.06 -10.74 7.18
CA VAL A 239 9.10 -10.84 8.31
C VAL A 239 9.04 -9.57 9.17
N ALA A 240 10.01 -8.66 9.01
CA ALA A 240 9.96 -7.33 9.59
C ALA A 240 8.80 -6.49 9.04
N TYR A 241 8.32 -6.78 7.83
CA TYR A 241 7.15 -6.14 7.23
C TYR A 241 5.93 -7.06 7.36
N GLY A 242 4.92 -6.59 8.09
CA GLY A 242 3.70 -7.35 8.41
C GLY A 242 2.42 -6.63 8.07
N ASN A 243 1.30 -7.24 8.46
CA ASN A 243 -0.05 -6.78 8.12
C ASN A 243 -0.21 -6.55 6.60
N VAL A 244 0.31 -7.49 5.79
CA VAL A 244 0.31 -7.46 4.33
C VAL A 244 -0.15 -8.81 3.79
N ALA A 245 -0.75 -8.82 2.61
CA ALA A 245 -1.19 -10.03 1.92
C ALA A 245 -0.77 -10.11 0.45
N ASN A 246 -0.29 -9.03 -0.17
CA ASN A 246 0.14 -9.02 -1.58
C ASN A 246 1.59 -8.56 -1.77
N GLY A 247 2.08 -7.59 -0.98
CA GLY A 247 3.44 -7.07 -1.12
C GLY A 247 3.73 -5.89 -0.18
N ALA A 248 4.87 -5.25 -0.37
CA ALA A 248 5.25 -4.07 0.41
C ALA A 248 5.96 -3.01 -0.45
N VAL A 249 5.75 -1.75 -0.09
CA VAL A 249 6.40 -0.58 -0.70
C VAL A 249 7.24 0.11 0.36
N ILE A 250 8.55 0.15 0.15
CA ILE A 250 9.50 0.79 1.06
C ILE A 250 9.98 2.08 0.42
N ILE A 251 9.66 3.20 1.05
CA ILE A 251 10.00 4.55 0.62
C ILE A 251 11.08 5.09 1.54
N GLN A 252 12.20 5.52 0.96
CA GLN A 252 13.28 6.19 1.67
C GLN A 252 13.37 7.63 1.18
N ARG A 253 13.33 8.58 2.11
CA ARG A 253 13.43 10.01 1.81
C ARG A 253 14.86 10.53 2.00
N LYS A 254 15.11 11.72 1.45
CA LYS A 254 16.38 12.44 1.61
C LYS A 254 16.64 12.77 3.09
N THR A 255 17.86 12.44 3.55
CA THR A 255 18.36 12.64 4.92
C THR A 255 19.75 13.29 4.96
N SER A 256 20.34 13.61 3.80
CA SER A 256 21.66 14.22 3.68
C SER A 256 21.57 15.72 3.36
N GLU A 257 22.68 16.43 3.56
CA GLU A 257 22.86 17.79 3.05
C GLU A 257 22.53 17.81 1.54
N SER A 258 21.75 18.81 1.12
CA SER A 258 21.37 18.95 -0.28
C SER A 258 21.13 20.42 -0.64
N PRO A 259 21.47 20.82 -1.87
CA PRO A 259 21.26 22.19 -2.35
C PRO A 259 19.78 22.58 -2.31
N LEU A 260 19.51 23.88 -2.34
CA LEU A 260 18.14 24.36 -2.53
C LEU A 260 17.66 23.90 -3.90
N SER A 261 16.55 23.18 -3.95
CA SER A 261 15.95 22.73 -5.20
C SER A 261 14.50 23.15 -5.28
N ALA A 262 14.07 23.57 -6.47
CA ALA A 262 12.68 23.88 -6.76
C ALA A 262 12.26 23.17 -8.05
N ARG A 263 11.05 22.62 -8.07
CA ARG A 263 10.48 21.90 -9.21
C ARG A 263 9.13 22.51 -9.55
N PHE A 264 8.95 22.81 -10.83
CA PHE A 264 7.71 23.32 -11.40
C PHE A 264 7.29 22.36 -12.50
N LYS A 265 6.10 21.80 -12.40
CA LYS A 265 5.54 20.91 -13.41
C LYS A 265 4.16 21.39 -13.81
N ALA A 266 3.87 21.34 -15.10
CA ALA A 266 2.55 21.58 -15.64
C ALA A 266 2.26 20.53 -16.72
N ASP A 267 1.08 19.92 -16.65
CA ASP A 267 0.55 19.03 -17.66
C ASP A 267 -0.90 19.41 -18.02
N LYS A 268 -1.58 18.60 -18.84
CA LYS A 268 -2.93 18.91 -19.33
C LYS A 268 -3.94 19.17 -18.20
N THR A 269 -3.80 18.52 -17.04
CA THR A 269 -4.80 18.58 -15.96
C THR A 269 -4.25 19.15 -14.67
N SER A 270 -2.93 19.21 -14.49
CA SER A 270 -2.31 19.38 -13.17
C SER A 270 -1.12 20.35 -13.19
N LYS A 271 -0.93 21.04 -12.07
CA LYS A 271 0.22 21.90 -11.78
C LYS A 271 0.84 21.48 -10.46
N LEU A 272 2.16 21.31 -10.43
CA LEU A 272 2.91 20.96 -9.23
C LEU A 272 4.04 21.96 -9.01
N PHE A 273 4.16 22.45 -7.78
CA PHE A 273 5.27 23.24 -7.29
C PHE A 273 5.86 22.53 -6.08
N SER A 274 7.18 22.32 -6.07
CA SER A 274 7.87 21.82 -4.88
C SER A 274 9.19 22.55 -4.64
N VAL A 275 9.57 22.68 -3.38
CA VAL A 275 10.83 23.27 -2.93
C VAL A 275 11.38 22.46 -1.77
N GLY A 276 12.68 22.21 -1.75
CA GLY A 276 13.32 21.49 -0.66
C GLY A 276 14.82 21.76 -0.55
N LYS A 277 15.35 21.62 0.67
CA LYS A 277 16.76 21.85 1.02
C LYS A 277 17.18 20.96 2.19
N GLY A 278 18.45 20.53 2.19
CA GLY A 278 19.09 19.86 3.33
C GLY A 278 20.14 20.76 3.95
N PHE A 279 19.87 21.31 5.12
CA PHE A 279 20.76 22.18 5.86
C PHE A 279 21.68 21.36 6.75
N ARG A 280 22.98 21.59 6.63
CA ARG A 280 23.94 21.19 7.66
C ARG A 280 23.89 22.21 8.80
N LEU A 281 23.60 21.76 10.03
CA LEU A 281 23.41 22.65 11.19
C LEU A 281 24.68 22.87 12.02
N ASP A 282 25.68 22.00 11.88
CA ASP A 282 26.95 22.06 12.60
C ASP A 282 28.16 22.01 11.65
N GLY A 283 29.33 22.46 12.13
CA GLY A 283 30.56 22.47 11.32
C GLY A 283 31.06 21.08 10.91
N ASN A 284 30.65 20.03 11.64
CA ASN A 284 31.15 18.66 11.46
C ASN A 284 30.13 17.72 10.78
N GLY A 285 28.98 18.24 10.34
CA GLY A 285 27.96 17.45 9.63
C GLY A 285 27.26 16.38 10.48
N ARG A 286 27.31 16.50 11.81
CA ARG A 286 26.61 15.58 12.72
C ARG A 286 25.11 15.78 12.69
N TYR A 287 24.65 16.99 12.38
CA TYR A 287 23.25 17.36 12.35
C TYR A 287 22.84 17.89 10.98
N VAL A 288 21.85 17.23 10.38
CA VAL A 288 21.30 17.63 9.08
C VAL A 288 19.79 17.78 9.22
N LEU A 289 19.27 18.94 8.80
CA LEU A 289 17.84 19.23 8.72
C LEU A 289 17.41 19.28 7.26
N ASN A 290 16.57 18.34 6.83
CA ASN A 290 15.90 18.40 5.54
C ASN A 290 14.51 19.00 5.70
N THR A 291 14.18 19.97 4.85
CA THR A 291 12.84 20.57 4.77
C THR A 291 12.32 20.50 3.35
N ASP A 292 11.07 20.12 3.16
CA ASP A 292 10.41 20.09 1.85
C ASP A 292 8.97 20.62 1.95
N LEU A 293 8.54 21.35 0.92
CA LEU A 293 7.19 21.85 0.71
C LEU A 293 6.77 21.51 -0.72
N SER A 294 5.57 20.95 -0.92
CA SER A 294 5.02 20.63 -2.24
C SER A 294 3.53 20.96 -2.29
N TYR A 295 3.10 21.56 -3.39
CA TYR A 295 1.72 21.92 -3.70
C TYR A 295 1.35 21.37 -5.08
N LEU A 296 0.26 20.61 -5.15
CA LEU A 296 -0.30 20.06 -6.37
C LEU A 296 -1.76 20.53 -6.50
N ASP A 297 -2.12 21.05 -7.67
CA ASP A 297 -3.50 21.38 -8.06
C ASP A 297 -3.83 20.58 -9.32
N SER A 298 -4.90 19.77 -9.27
CA SER A 298 -5.33 18.92 -10.38
C SER A 298 -6.81 19.12 -10.69
N LYS A 299 -7.08 19.46 -11.96
CA LYS A 299 -8.39 19.70 -12.56
C LYS A 299 -8.62 18.73 -13.71
N ILE A 300 -9.26 17.60 -13.40
CA ILE A 300 -9.37 16.45 -14.31
C ILE A 300 -10.23 16.75 -15.52
N ASP A 301 -11.36 17.42 -15.29
CA ASP A 301 -12.17 17.99 -16.35
C ASP A 301 -12.49 19.44 -15.96
N PRO A 302 -12.01 20.44 -16.70
CA PRO A 302 -12.29 21.85 -16.40
C PRO A 302 -13.79 22.19 -16.46
N ARG A 303 -14.62 21.34 -17.06
CA ARG A 303 -16.09 21.44 -17.07
C ARG A 303 -16.72 20.85 -15.80
N ASN A 304 -16.06 19.91 -15.14
CA ASN A 304 -16.56 19.22 -13.96
C ASN A 304 -15.82 19.66 -12.68
N SER A 305 -16.43 20.56 -11.91
CA SER A 305 -15.89 21.00 -10.62
C SER A 305 -15.80 19.91 -9.55
N VAL A 306 -16.51 18.79 -9.71
CA VAL A 306 -16.68 17.75 -8.69
C VAL A 306 -15.47 16.82 -8.55
N LYS A 307 -14.58 16.76 -9.53
CA LYS A 307 -13.47 15.80 -9.52
C LYS A 307 -12.09 16.42 -9.29
N ASN A 308 -12.02 17.70 -8.92
CA ASN A 308 -10.75 18.37 -8.62
C ASN A 308 -10.11 17.80 -7.35
N TYR A 309 -8.79 17.92 -7.28
CA TYR A 309 -7.97 17.48 -6.15
C TYR A 309 -6.81 18.44 -5.93
N THR A 310 -6.63 18.89 -4.69
CA THR A 310 -5.45 19.65 -4.28
C THR A 310 -4.66 18.87 -3.23
N ARG A 311 -3.35 19.07 -3.19
CA ARG A 311 -2.49 18.49 -2.17
C ARG A 311 -1.43 19.49 -1.74
N LEU A 312 -1.36 19.77 -0.45
CA LEU A 312 -0.26 20.47 0.19
C LEU A 312 0.49 19.49 1.09
N THR A 313 1.80 19.39 0.94
CA THR A 313 2.66 18.60 1.82
C THR A 313 3.80 19.43 2.35
N ALA A 314 4.06 19.35 3.65
CA ALA A 314 5.23 19.93 4.29
C ALA A 314 5.93 18.84 5.11
N SER A 315 7.25 18.80 5.07
CA SER A 315 8.03 17.83 5.85
C SER A 315 9.31 18.44 6.39
N ALA A 316 9.66 18.08 7.62
CA ALA A 316 10.92 18.42 8.27
C ALA A 316 11.53 17.15 8.88
N ARG A 317 12.82 16.89 8.62
CA ARG A 317 13.53 15.70 9.08
C ARG A 317 14.88 16.11 9.63
N LEU A 318 15.11 15.87 10.91
CA LEU A 318 16.35 16.14 11.62
C LEU A 318 17.08 14.83 11.89
N ASP A 319 18.25 14.68 11.29
CA ASP A 319 19.15 13.55 11.48
C ASP A 319 20.32 13.95 12.37
N GLY A 320 20.65 13.11 13.35
CA GLY A 320 21.76 13.31 14.28
C GLY A 320 22.64 12.07 14.40
N LYS A 321 23.97 12.23 14.29
CA LYS A 321 24.95 11.14 14.38
C LYS A 321 26.01 11.43 15.45
N TRP A 322 26.13 10.54 16.43
CA TRP A 322 27.04 10.66 17.57
C TRP A 322 27.90 9.41 17.72
N LEU A 323 29.15 9.60 18.13
CA LEU A 323 30.03 8.53 18.57
C LEU A 323 30.14 8.61 20.10
N TRP A 324 29.75 7.55 20.79
CA TRP A 324 29.83 7.46 22.26
C TRP A 324 30.45 6.12 22.66
N ASN A 325 31.61 6.15 23.32
CA ASN A 325 32.36 4.95 23.74
C ASN A 325 32.50 3.92 22.61
N GLU A 326 33.02 4.34 21.44
CA GLU A 326 33.17 3.52 20.22
C GLU A 326 31.86 3.02 19.57
N ARG A 327 30.70 3.44 20.08
CA ARG A 327 29.38 3.08 19.53
C ARG A 327 28.83 4.21 18.69
N ASN A 328 28.35 3.86 17.49
CA ASN A 328 27.72 4.82 16.60
C ASN A 328 26.23 4.89 16.91
N ILE A 329 25.78 6.06 17.35
CA ILE A 329 24.38 6.39 17.59
C ILE A 329 23.89 7.23 16.41
N HIS A 330 22.84 6.78 15.74
CA HIS A 330 22.11 7.55 14.74
C HIS A 330 20.67 7.70 15.21
N TRP A 331 20.19 8.93 15.24
CA TRP A 331 18.79 9.22 15.50
C TRP A 331 18.21 10.10 14.41
N ASN A 332 16.91 9.97 14.20
CA ASN A 332 16.16 10.72 13.21
C ASN A 332 14.81 11.12 13.83
N LEU A 333 14.48 12.40 13.74
CA LEU A 333 13.17 12.94 14.09
C LEU A 333 12.54 13.50 12.82
N SER A 334 11.31 13.11 12.54
CA SER A 334 10.57 13.54 11.35
C SER A 334 9.20 14.07 11.73
N THR A 335 8.77 15.13 11.06
CA THR A 335 7.43 15.70 11.15
C THR A 335 6.91 15.95 9.75
N ASP A 336 5.69 15.48 9.49
CA ASP A 336 5.07 15.46 8.18
C ASP A 336 3.63 16.00 8.28
N TYR A 337 3.28 16.88 7.37
CA TYR A 337 1.92 17.37 7.15
C TYR A 337 1.51 17.07 5.72
N THR A 338 0.33 16.49 5.54
CA THR A 338 -0.32 16.31 4.23
C THR A 338 -1.77 16.77 4.35
N GLY A 339 -2.17 17.74 3.53
CA GLY A 339 -3.54 18.24 3.44
C GLY A 339 -4.07 18.15 2.01
N SER A 340 -5.37 17.89 1.89
CA SER A 340 -6.16 18.00 0.66
C SER A 340 -7.35 18.90 0.96
N PHE A 341 -7.49 19.97 0.20
CA PHE A 341 -8.52 20.98 0.40
C PHE A 341 -9.29 21.13 -0.91
N ASP A 342 -10.36 20.36 -1.03
CA ASP A 342 -11.23 20.49 -2.18
C ASP A 342 -12.28 21.56 -1.87
N ASP A 343 -12.43 22.55 -2.75
CA ASP A 343 -13.54 23.50 -2.65
C ASP A 343 -14.89 22.78 -2.80
N ALA A 344 -15.98 23.41 -2.34
CA ALA A 344 -17.32 22.86 -2.49
C ALA A 344 -17.66 22.60 -3.96
N LYS A 345 -17.89 21.34 -4.27
CA LYS A 345 -18.11 20.78 -5.60
C LYS A 345 -19.59 20.89 -5.94
N ARG A 346 -19.96 21.79 -6.85
CA ARG A 346 -21.31 21.91 -7.41
C ARG A 346 -21.36 21.36 -8.82
N ASP A 347 -22.45 20.67 -9.15
CA ASP A 347 -22.78 20.36 -10.53
C ASP A 347 -23.34 21.63 -11.19
N LYS A 348 -22.73 22.04 -12.31
CA LYS A 348 -23.13 23.27 -13.02
C LYS A 348 -24.37 23.05 -13.89
N ASP A 349 -24.68 21.80 -14.22
CA ASP A 349 -25.82 21.42 -15.04
C ASP A 349 -27.00 20.94 -14.17
N ALA A 350 -26.83 20.86 -12.85
CA ALA A 350 -27.92 20.55 -11.93
C ALA A 350 -28.96 21.67 -11.90
N THR A 351 -30.21 21.30 -12.11
CA THR A 351 -31.37 22.20 -12.07
C THR A 351 -31.53 22.87 -10.69
N VAL A 352 -30.96 22.28 -9.63
CA VAL A 352 -31.05 22.78 -8.25
C VAL A 352 -29.69 23.27 -7.76
N LYS A 353 -29.60 24.57 -7.45
CA LYS A 353 -28.34 25.29 -7.14
C LYS A 353 -27.72 24.96 -5.77
N GLU A 354 -28.40 24.17 -4.95
CA GLU A 354 -28.06 23.92 -3.54
C GLU A 354 -27.19 22.68 -3.34
N ASP A 355 -27.15 21.77 -4.32
CA ASP A 355 -26.38 20.52 -4.23
C ASP A 355 -24.89 20.80 -4.21
N SER A 356 -24.20 20.25 -3.20
CA SER A 356 -22.76 20.38 -3.08
C SER A 356 -22.12 19.24 -2.31
N TYR A 357 -20.90 18.90 -2.70
CA TYR A 357 -20.06 17.94 -1.99
C TYR A 357 -18.72 18.57 -1.61
N LYS A 358 -18.19 18.27 -0.43
CA LYS A 358 -16.86 18.70 -0.02
C LYS A 358 -16.16 17.58 0.73
N SER A 359 -14.88 17.39 0.43
CA SER A 359 -14.01 16.44 1.12
C SER A 359 -12.73 17.15 1.55
N ASP A 360 -12.54 17.27 2.86
CA ASP A 360 -11.33 17.82 3.46
C ASP A 360 -10.53 16.68 4.12
N PHE A 361 -9.22 16.67 3.92
CA PHE A 361 -8.31 15.73 4.57
C PHE A 361 -7.09 16.49 5.10
N SER A 362 -6.68 16.20 6.32
CA SER A 362 -5.43 16.70 6.90
C SER A 362 -4.82 15.62 7.78
N SER A 363 -3.54 15.35 7.59
CA SER A 363 -2.77 14.38 8.34
C SER A 363 -1.53 15.04 8.89
N PHE A 364 -1.35 14.95 10.21
CA PHE A 364 -0.13 15.34 10.88
C PHE A 364 0.55 14.11 11.47
N LYS A 365 1.82 13.92 11.16
CA LYS A 365 2.59 12.75 11.60
C LYS A 365 3.92 13.18 12.18
N MET A 366 4.27 12.61 13.32
CA MET A 366 5.59 12.71 13.93
C MET A 366 6.17 11.31 14.09
N ALA A 367 7.45 11.13 13.79
CA ALA A 367 8.14 9.88 14.03
C ALA A 367 9.58 10.10 14.50
N GLY A 368 9.97 9.36 15.54
CA GLY A 368 11.32 9.29 16.05
C GLY A 368 11.90 7.90 15.80
N LYS A 369 13.17 7.86 15.38
CA LYS A 369 13.93 6.64 15.16
C LYS A 369 15.28 6.77 15.83
N TRP A 370 15.74 5.66 16.39
CA TRP A 370 17.02 5.58 17.06
C TRP A 370 17.69 4.25 16.68
N ASN A 371 18.98 4.33 16.40
CA ASN A 371 19.81 3.20 15.99
C ASN A 371 21.15 3.28 16.72
N LEU A 372 21.49 2.23 17.45
CA LEU A 372 22.77 2.06 18.12
C LEU A 372 23.50 0.89 17.49
N LYS A 373 24.66 1.18 16.91
CA LYS A 373 25.57 0.17 16.36
C LYS A 373 26.68 -0.15 17.34
N PHE A 374 26.89 -1.44 17.54
CA PHE A 374 27.93 -2.00 18.40
C PHE A 374 29.16 -2.41 17.58
N SER A 375 30.28 -2.61 18.26
CA SER A 375 31.52 -3.12 17.65
C SER A 375 31.32 -4.52 17.07
N ASN A 376 32.13 -4.87 16.07
CA ASN A 376 32.04 -6.16 15.38
C ASN A 376 32.44 -7.38 16.23
N HIS A 377 32.92 -7.19 17.46
CA HIS A 377 33.19 -8.27 18.40
C HIS A 377 31.96 -8.61 19.27
N SER A 378 30.96 -7.74 19.31
CA SER A 378 29.71 -7.99 20.03
C SER A 378 28.81 -8.93 19.21
N TRP A 379 28.15 -9.85 19.91
CA TRP A 379 27.09 -10.68 19.31
C TRP A 379 25.86 -9.86 18.94
N ILE A 380 25.58 -8.77 19.68
CA ILE A 380 24.62 -7.73 19.30
C ILE A 380 25.32 -6.76 18.35
N ARG A 381 24.79 -6.58 17.14
CA ARG A 381 25.35 -5.70 16.11
C ARG A 381 24.66 -4.35 16.08
N GLU A 382 23.34 -4.34 16.11
CA GLU A 382 22.57 -3.10 16.05
C GLU A 382 21.29 -3.23 16.87
N ILE A 383 20.90 -2.17 17.56
CA ILE A 383 19.59 -2.03 18.21
C ILE A 383 18.89 -0.85 17.57
N HIS A 384 17.67 -1.08 17.07
CA HIS A 384 16.81 -0.07 16.46
C HIS A 384 15.55 0.07 17.30
N ALA A 385 15.13 1.31 17.54
CA ALA A 385 13.84 1.64 18.12
C ALA A 385 13.16 2.70 17.26
N ALA A 386 11.85 2.60 17.09
CA ALA A 386 11.07 3.57 16.35
C ALA A 386 9.74 3.81 17.05
N THR A 387 9.27 5.05 16.99
CA THR A 387 7.95 5.45 17.49
C THR A 387 7.36 6.46 16.52
N SER A 388 6.07 6.33 16.23
CA SER A 388 5.36 7.32 15.44
C SER A 388 3.94 7.54 15.93
N VAL A 389 3.48 8.79 15.82
CA VAL A 389 2.10 9.19 16.06
C VAL A 389 1.61 9.89 14.80
N SER A 390 0.47 9.48 14.27
CA SER A 390 -0.21 10.10 13.14
C SER A 390 -1.64 10.41 13.53
N TRP A 391 -2.02 11.68 13.44
CA TRP A 391 -3.38 12.14 13.69
C TRP A 391 -3.95 12.77 12.43
N GLN A 392 -5.11 12.27 12.03
CA GLN A 392 -5.83 12.70 10.85
C GLN A 392 -7.13 13.40 11.25
N TRP A 393 -7.51 14.40 10.45
CA TRP A 393 -8.79 15.08 10.46
C TRP A 393 -9.38 14.93 9.06
N GLU A 394 -10.47 14.19 8.97
CA GLU A 394 -11.14 13.85 7.73
C GLU A 394 -12.59 14.30 7.82
N LYS A 395 -13.07 14.95 6.76
CA LYS A 395 -14.42 15.50 6.76
C LYS A 395 -15.03 15.44 5.38
N MET A 396 -16.08 14.63 5.22
CA MET A 396 -16.94 14.68 4.05
C MET A 396 -18.25 15.38 4.42
N ARG A 397 -18.71 16.26 3.54
CA ARG A 397 -20.02 16.93 3.65
C ARG A 397 -20.75 16.83 2.33
N GLU A 398 -22.00 16.43 2.39
CA GLU A 398 -22.92 16.44 1.25
C GLU A 398 -24.14 17.27 1.64
N THR A 399 -24.46 18.26 0.80
CA THR A 399 -25.73 18.98 0.83
C THR A 399 -26.49 18.58 -0.42
N LYS A 400 -27.72 18.13 -0.26
CA LYS A 400 -28.52 17.59 -1.36
C LYS A 400 -29.95 18.05 -1.25
N SER A 401 -30.49 18.49 -2.37
CA SER A 401 -31.88 18.84 -2.56
C SER A 401 -32.64 17.55 -2.83
N VAL A 402 -33.61 17.26 -1.98
CA VAL A 402 -34.42 16.05 -2.08
C VAL A 402 -35.83 16.45 -2.48
N SER A 403 -36.27 15.94 -3.62
CA SER A 403 -37.64 16.06 -4.10
C SER A 403 -38.28 14.67 -4.16
N LEU A 404 -39.37 14.49 -3.42
CA LEU A 404 -40.11 13.24 -3.37
C LEU A 404 -41.19 13.23 -4.46
N ASN A 405 -41.43 12.06 -5.06
CA ASN A 405 -42.49 11.87 -6.05
C ASN A 405 -43.80 11.33 -5.44
N ARG A 406 -43.79 10.97 -4.15
CA ARG A 406 -44.91 10.45 -3.38
C ARG A 406 -44.74 10.80 -1.90
N PRO A 407 -45.81 10.77 -1.08
CA PRO A 407 -45.65 10.90 0.37
C PRO A 407 -44.71 9.80 0.87
N ALA A 408 -43.59 10.22 1.47
CA ALA A 408 -42.65 9.32 2.11
C ALA A 408 -42.62 9.60 3.60
N ALA A 409 -42.33 8.57 4.39
CA ALA A 409 -42.14 8.70 5.82
C ALA A 409 -40.90 7.94 6.27
N ILE A 410 -40.42 8.35 7.42
CA ILE A 410 -39.23 7.81 8.06
C ILE A 410 -39.51 7.47 9.52
N ALA A 411 -38.78 6.50 10.06
CA ALA A 411 -38.73 6.26 11.49
C ALA A 411 -37.47 6.92 12.09
N THR A 412 -37.62 7.60 13.22
CA THR A 412 -36.47 8.14 13.99
C THR A 412 -36.00 7.18 15.08
N GLN A 413 -36.72 6.07 15.26
CA GLN A 413 -36.44 5.05 16.24
C GLN A 413 -35.04 4.45 16.05
N THR A 414 -34.34 4.21 17.18
CA THR A 414 -32.98 3.65 17.21
C THR A 414 -32.93 2.22 17.75
N GLU A 415 -34.06 1.68 18.20
CA GLU A 415 -34.23 0.30 18.72
C GLU A 415 -35.34 -0.43 17.96
N THR A 416 -35.37 -1.76 18.03
CA THR A 416 -36.42 -2.55 17.38
C THR A 416 -37.78 -2.31 18.06
N GLY A 417 -38.82 -2.02 17.28
CA GLY A 417 -40.19 -1.84 17.78
C GLY A 417 -41.12 -1.06 16.86
N GLU A 418 -42.41 -1.06 17.20
CA GLU A 418 -43.43 -0.27 16.52
C GLU A 418 -43.36 1.19 16.98
N SER A 419 -43.43 2.14 16.05
CA SER A 419 -43.42 3.57 16.35
C SER A 419 -44.13 4.36 15.24
N ASP A 420 -44.68 5.51 15.59
CA ASP A 420 -45.21 6.42 14.58
C ASP A 420 -44.05 7.14 13.86
N GLY A 421 -44.12 7.17 12.53
CA GLY A 421 -43.13 7.81 11.67
C GLY A 421 -43.44 9.29 11.42
N ILE A 422 -42.53 9.94 10.72
CA ILE A 422 -42.67 11.35 10.32
C ILE A 422 -42.78 11.43 8.80
N TYR A 423 -43.83 12.09 8.30
CA TYR A 423 -43.92 12.42 6.88
C TYR A 423 -42.85 13.44 6.52
N LEU A 424 -42.08 13.12 5.48
CA LEU A 424 -41.09 14.03 4.95
C LEU A 424 -41.76 15.13 4.12
N PRO A 425 -41.24 16.38 4.17
CA PRO A 425 -41.61 17.39 3.21
C PRO A 425 -41.35 16.91 1.79
N TYR A 426 -42.21 17.30 0.83
CA TYR A 426 -42.01 16.94 -0.58
C TYR A 426 -40.71 17.50 -1.17
N ASN A 427 -40.27 18.67 -0.69
CA ASN A 427 -39.01 19.30 -1.08
C ASN A 427 -38.29 19.76 0.18
N TYR A 428 -37.03 19.37 0.34
CA TYR A 428 -36.19 19.84 1.43
C TYR A 428 -34.71 19.75 1.05
N VAL A 429 -33.87 20.44 1.81
CA VAL A 429 -32.42 20.33 1.72
C VAL A 429 -31.93 19.43 2.86
N ALA A 430 -31.27 18.34 2.48
CA ALA A 430 -30.60 17.42 3.38
C ALA A 430 -29.13 17.78 3.52
N GLN A 431 -28.57 17.56 4.71
CA GLN A 431 -27.14 17.73 4.97
C GLN A 431 -26.62 16.51 5.72
N MET A 432 -25.57 15.89 5.18
CA MET A 432 -24.86 14.80 5.84
C MET A 432 -23.38 15.12 5.97
N GLU A 433 -22.86 14.92 7.17
CA GLU A 433 -21.47 15.09 7.52
C GLU A 433 -20.90 13.78 8.07
N ILE A 434 -19.71 13.41 7.60
CA ILE A 434 -18.93 12.29 8.11
C ILE A 434 -17.65 12.89 8.70
N ASP A 435 -17.58 12.99 10.03
CA ASP A 435 -16.43 13.52 10.79
C ASP A 435 -15.55 12.37 11.27
N GLY A 436 -14.41 12.16 10.61
CA GLY A 436 -13.39 11.19 10.96
C GLY A 436 -12.20 11.85 11.67
N LYS A 437 -11.72 11.25 12.76
CA LYS A 437 -10.46 11.65 13.42
C LYS A 437 -9.58 10.44 13.74
N PRO A 438 -9.06 9.71 12.74
CA PRO A 438 -8.16 8.58 12.98
C PRO A 438 -6.88 8.99 13.70
N LEU A 439 -6.55 8.26 14.76
CA LEU A 439 -5.28 8.31 15.49
C LEU A 439 -4.57 6.97 15.30
N TYR A 440 -3.33 7.03 14.84
CA TYR A 440 -2.44 5.87 14.71
C TYR A 440 -1.18 6.08 15.54
N VAL A 441 -0.82 5.09 16.34
CA VAL A 441 0.42 5.06 17.11
C VAL A 441 1.14 3.76 16.77
N THR A 442 2.43 3.84 16.46
CA THR A 442 3.28 2.67 16.20
C THR A 442 4.50 2.76 17.10
N VAL A 443 4.81 1.66 17.78
CA VAL A 443 6.04 1.47 18.54
C VAL A 443 6.69 0.19 18.05
N SER A 444 7.97 0.25 17.69
CA SER A 444 8.72 -0.93 17.29
C SER A 444 10.14 -0.91 17.82
N ALA A 445 10.66 -2.11 18.08
CA ALA A 445 12.04 -2.32 18.45
C ALA A 445 12.55 -3.56 17.74
N ARG A 446 13.78 -3.50 17.23
CA ARG A 446 14.43 -4.65 16.60
C ARG A 446 15.91 -4.67 16.90
N THR A 447 16.49 -5.85 16.89
CA THR A 447 17.92 -6.06 17.09
C THR A 447 18.48 -6.94 15.97
N HIS A 448 19.70 -6.63 15.57
CA HIS A 448 20.50 -7.48 14.69
C HIS A 448 21.56 -8.18 15.52
N LEU A 449 21.57 -9.51 15.48
CA LEU A 449 22.57 -10.35 16.12
C LEU A 449 23.44 -11.01 15.05
N ALA A 450 24.70 -11.28 15.37
CA ALA A 450 25.55 -12.15 14.56
C ALA A 450 26.44 -12.99 15.46
N PHE A 451 26.42 -14.30 15.22
CA PHE A 451 27.11 -15.33 15.99
C PHE A 451 28.16 -15.98 15.08
N PRO A 452 29.44 -15.57 15.16
CA PRO A 452 30.48 -16.15 14.32
C PRO A 452 30.73 -17.61 14.71
N LEU A 453 30.08 -18.54 14.01
CA LEU A 453 30.26 -20.00 14.15
C LEU A 453 31.20 -20.48 13.03
N GLY A 454 32.51 -20.29 13.23
CA GLY A 454 33.53 -20.70 12.25
C GLY A 454 33.43 -19.92 10.93
N GLY A 455 33.36 -20.64 9.79
CA GLY A 455 33.26 -20.05 8.44
C GLY A 455 31.84 -19.60 8.03
N LEU A 456 30.84 -19.80 8.89
CA LEU A 456 29.44 -19.48 8.63
C LEU A 456 29.14 -18.04 9.06
N GLN A 457 28.76 -17.20 8.10
CA GLN A 457 28.32 -15.83 8.37
C GLN A 457 26.81 -15.83 8.53
N ASN A 458 26.34 -15.57 9.76
CA ASN A 458 24.92 -15.39 10.03
C ASN A 458 24.56 -13.96 10.43
N ARG A 459 23.28 -13.63 10.24
CA ARG A 459 22.66 -12.42 10.74
C ARG A 459 21.24 -12.73 11.15
N MET A 460 20.98 -12.65 12.45
CA MET A 460 19.65 -12.78 13.02
C MET A 460 19.01 -11.40 13.16
N ASN A 461 17.74 -11.26 12.81
CA ASN A 461 16.92 -10.08 12.98
C ASN A 461 15.72 -10.44 13.85
N LEU A 462 15.69 -9.92 15.08
CA LEU A 462 14.60 -10.11 16.01
C LEU A 462 13.86 -8.78 16.18
N GLY A 463 12.53 -8.79 16.26
CA GLY A 463 11.80 -7.55 16.52
C GLY A 463 10.39 -7.73 17.05
N VAL A 464 9.90 -6.63 17.61
CA VAL A 464 8.54 -6.45 18.13
C VAL A 464 7.94 -5.20 17.52
N GLU A 465 6.64 -5.25 17.27
CA GLU A 465 5.87 -4.15 16.72
C GLU A 465 4.50 -4.12 17.40
N TRP A 466 4.14 -2.97 17.95
CA TRP A 466 2.84 -2.71 18.52
C TRP A 466 2.23 -1.50 17.82
N ASN A 467 1.00 -1.65 17.35
CA ASN A 467 0.23 -0.59 16.73
C ASN A 467 -1.03 -0.36 17.54
N TYR A 468 -1.43 0.89 17.71
CA TYR A 468 -2.72 1.30 18.24
C TYR A 468 -3.41 2.19 17.20
N GLN A 469 -4.67 1.90 16.91
CA GLN A 469 -5.45 2.66 15.94
C GLN A 469 -6.88 2.86 16.44
N LYS A 470 -7.37 4.10 16.40
CA LYS A 470 -8.73 4.45 16.83
C LYS A 470 -9.24 5.67 16.08
N ASN A 471 -10.52 5.69 15.74
CA ASN A 471 -11.16 6.88 15.18
C ASN A 471 -11.88 7.66 16.29
N LEU A 472 -11.49 8.91 16.51
CA LEU A 472 -12.04 9.78 17.56
C LEU A 472 -13.10 10.76 17.03
N GLY A 473 -13.55 10.56 15.79
CA GLY A 473 -14.50 11.43 15.11
C GLY A 473 -15.91 11.35 15.68
N LYS A 474 -16.72 12.38 15.40
CA LYS A 474 -18.17 12.38 15.69
C LYS A 474 -18.94 11.37 14.83
N GLY A 475 -18.34 10.88 13.74
CA GLY A 475 -18.90 9.89 12.84
C GLY A 475 -19.95 10.48 11.92
N GLN A 476 -21.03 9.73 11.69
CA GLN A 476 -22.14 10.16 10.85
C GLN A 476 -23.00 11.17 11.60
N VAL A 477 -23.07 12.41 11.11
CA VAL A 477 -23.83 13.52 11.68
C VAL A 477 -24.77 14.08 10.62
N PHE A 478 -26.06 13.86 10.81
CA PHE A 478 -27.11 14.36 9.91
C PHE A 478 -28.44 14.45 10.66
N ASP A 479 -29.35 15.26 10.14
CA ASP A 479 -30.73 15.31 10.62
C ASP A 479 -31.50 14.12 10.04
N VAL A 480 -31.89 13.18 10.92
CA VAL A 480 -32.64 12.00 10.51
C VAL A 480 -34.00 12.39 9.91
N THR A 481 -34.56 13.55 10.29
CA THR A 481 -35.83 14.07 9.75
C THR A 481 -35.73 14.68 8.36
N ARG A 482 -34.50 14.83 7.84
CA ARG A 482 -34.18 15.35 6.51
C ARG A 482 -33.04 14.53 5.90
N PRO A 483 -33.25 13.23 5.60
CA PRO A 483 -32.19 12.36 5.13
C PRO A 483 -31.81 12.67 3.68
N ILE A 484 -30.58 12.35 3.29
CA ILE A 484 -30.08 12.52 1.91
C ILE A 484 -30.76 11.59 0.88
N SER A 485 -31.47 10.56 1.36
CA SER A 485 -32.37 9.71 0.58
C SER A 485 -33.46 9.11 1.48
N GLU A 486 -34.63 8.84 0.92
CA GLU A 486 -35.75 8.17 1.60
C GLU A 486 -35.34 6.79 2.16
N GLY A 487 -34.54 6.02 1.41
CA GLY A 487 -34.12 4.66 1.78
C GLY A 487 -32.87 4.59 2.67
N LEU A 488 -32.53 5.64 3.42
CA LEU A 488 -31.34 5.63 4.27
C LEU A 488 -31.51 4.65 5.45
N SER A 489 -30.74 3.56 5.41
CA SER A 489 -30.82 2.46 6.39
C SER A 489 -29.84 2.57 7.56
N THR A 490 -29.18 3.72 7.71
CA THR A 490 -28.26 4.00 8.82
C THR A 490 -28.82 5.04 9.78
N ARG A 491 -28.24 5.11 10.98
CA ARG A 491 -28.52 6.15 11.99
C ARG A 491 -27.20 6.77 12.45
N PRO A 492 -27.20 8.01 12.98
CA PRO A 492 -25.99 8.65 13.48
C PRO A 492 -25.22 7.75 14.46
N ARG A 493 -23.97 7.45 14.11
CA ARG A 493 -23.07 6.60 14.91
C ARG A 493 -21.77 7.34 15.17
N ARG A 494 -21.41 7.44 16.46
CA ARG A 494 -20.17 8.10 16.87
C ARG A 494 -18.99 7.15 16.68
N PHE A 495 -18.00 7.56 15.88
CA PHE A 495 -16.82 6.72 15.65
C PHE A 495 -15.96 6.55 16.91
N LYS A 496 -15.93 7.54 17.80
CA LYS A 496 -15.22 7.44 19.10
C LYS A 496 -15.72 6.31 20.03
N ASP A 497 -16.95 5.84 19.83
CA ASP A 497 -17.56 4.76 20.60
C ASP A 497 -17.12 3.38 20.08
N ILE A 498 -16.56 3.31 18.86
CA ILE A 498 -16.00 2.08 18.30
C ILE A 498 -14.66 1.78 19.01
N PRO A 499 -14.43 0.53 19.47
CA PRO A 499 -13.18 0.14 20.10
C PRO A 499 -11.96 0.38 19.20
N GLY A 500 -10.83 0.74 19.82
CA GLY A 500 -9.56 0.84 19.12
C GLY A 500 -8.96 -0.55 18.87
N LEU A 501 -8.27 -0.72 17.74
CA LEU A 501 -7.58 -1.95 17.39
C LEU A 501 -6.11 -1.90 17.81
N GLN A 502 -5.58 -3.04 18.26
CA GLN A 502 -4.19 -3.13 18.73
C GLN A 502 -3.40 -4.28 18.09
N PRO A 503 -3.06 -4.20 16.79
CA PRO A 503 -2.20 -5.21 16.16
C PRO A 503 -0.84 -5.28 16.86
N PHE A 504 -0.47 -6.48 17.29
CA PHE A 504 0.82 -6.79 17.89
C PHE A 504 1.52 -7.87 17.09
N ALA A 505 2.84 -7.74 16.93
CA ALA A 505 3.65 -8.75 16.30
C ALA A 505 5.02 -8.92 16.95
N PHE A 506 5.47 -10.16 16.95
CA PHE A 506 6.86 -10.54 17.19
C PHE A 506 7.39 -11.24 15.93
N TYR A 507 8.64 -11.01 15.58
CA TYR A 507 9.26 -11.72 14.46
C TYR A 507 10.73 -12.05 14.72
N ALA A 508 11.16 -13.12 14.05
CA ALA A 508 12.55 -13.56 14.01
C ALA A 508 12.90 -13.97 12.58
N GLU A 509 14.04 -13.53 12.07
CA GLU A 509 14.55 -13.84 10.74
C GLU A 509 16.03 -14.16 10.83
N GLU A 510 16.46 -15.28 10.26
CA GLU A 510 17.85 -15.67 10.16
C GLU A 510 18.29 -15.61 8.70
N VAL A 511 19.40 -14.92 8.44
CA VAL A 511 20.07 -14.90 7.14
C VAL A 511 21.41 -15.61 7.27
N LEU A 512 21.58 -16.70 6.52
CA LEU A 512 22.78 -17.51 6.47
C LEU A 512 23.47 -17.35 5.11
N ASN A 513 24.76 -16.99 5.12
CA ASN A 513 25.59 -16.99 3.92
C ASN A 513 26.62 -18.13 4.01
N LEU A 514 26.50 -19.09 3.11
CA LEU A 514 27.30 -20.32 3.06
C LEU A 514 28.17 -20.30 1.80
N PRO A 515 29.50 -20.09 1.92
CA PRO A 515 30.42 -20.33 0.82
C PRO A 515 30.62 -21.84 0.64
N VAL A 516 30.20 -22.39 -0.50
CA VAL A 516 30.38 -23.82 -0.84
C VAL A 516 31.32 -23.89 -2.04
N ASN A 517 32.61 -24.12 -1.78
CA ASN A 517 33.69 -24.00 -2.77
C ASN A 517 33.67 -22.62 -3.45
N LYS A 518 33.47 -22.59 -4.78
CA LYS A 518 33.36 -21.35 -5.56
C LYS A 518 31.92 -20.82 -5.65
N HIS A 519 30.94 -21.56 -5.16
CA HIS A 519 29.53 -21.17 -5.14
C HIS A 519 29.22 -20.39 -3.86
N LYS A 520 28.20 -19.53 -3.94
CA LYS A 520 27.65 -18.83 -2.77
C LYS A 520 26.18 -19.21 -2.62
N LEU A 521 25.82 -19.72 -1.46
CA LEU A 521 24.43 -19.98 -1.08
C LEU A 521 24.02 -18.95 -0.02
N ALA A 522 22.91 -18.27 -0.23
CA ALA A 522 22.29 -17.42 0.77
C ALA A 522 20.91 -18.00 1.09
N PHE A 523 20.65 -18.26 2.37
CA PHE A 523 19.38 -18.79 2.86
C PHE A 523 18.80 -17.81 3.88
N THR A 524 17.51 -17.51 3.75
CA THR A 524 16.76 -16.68 4.69
C THR A 524 15.56 -17.47 5.18
N ALA A 525 15.38 -17.55 6.49
CA ALA A 525 14.20 -18.13 7.11
C ALA A 525 13.68 -17.20 8.20
N GLY A 526 12.39 -16.89 8.17
CA GLY A 526 11.77 -16.04 9.15
C GLY A 526 10.37 -16.48 9.53
N ILE A 527 9.99 -16.17 10.76
CA ILE A 527 8.63 -16.33 11.27
C ILE A 527 8.15 -14.99 11.85
N ARG A 528 6.92 -14.61 11.52
CA ARG A 528 6.20 -13.51 12.17
C ARG A 528 4.97 -14.07 12.88
N LEU A 529 4.85 -13.79 14.16
CA LEU A 529 3.68 -14.11 14.98
C LEU A 529 2.87 -12.82 15.13
N GLN A 530 1.60 -12.85 14.72
CA GLN A 530 0.71 -11.68 14.77
C GLN A 530 -0.53 -11.97 15.61
N SER A 531 -1.01 -10.99 16.37
CA SER A 531 -2.27 -11.08 17.11
C SER A 531 -2.95 -9.71 17.17
N LEU A 532 -4.27 -9.70 17.30
CA LEU A 532 -5.06 -8.49 17.45
C LEU A 532 -5.49 -8.36 18.92
N LEU A 533 -4.75 -7.56 19.69
CA LEU A 533 -4.99 -7.41 21.13
C LEU A 533 -6.23 -6.54 21.38
N GLY A 534 -6.88 -6.75 22.53
CA GLY A 534 -8.01 -5.91 22.97
C GLY A 534 -9.34 -6.15 22.26
N LEU A 535 -9.47 -7.24 21.48
CA LEU A 535 -10.75 -7.66 20.91
C LEU A 535 -11.73 -8.15 21.98
N ASP A 536 -13.02 -7.96 21.71
CA ASP A 536 -14.12 -8.56 22.49
C ASP A 536 -14.05 -10.09 22.43
N ARG A 537 -14.44 -10.77 23.53
CA ARG A 537 -14.42 -12.24 23.66
C ARG A 537 -15.33 -12.96 22.67
N LYS A 538 -16.30 -12.27 22.07
CA LYS A 538 -17.15 -12.83 21.02
C LYS A 538 -16.37 -13.15 19.75
N TYR A 539 -15.31 -12.39 19.44
CA TYR A 539 -14.53 -12.60 18.23
C TYR A 539 -13.69 -13.88 18.30
N GLU A 540 -13.76 -14.67 17.24
CA GLU A 540 -12.95 -15.87 17.08
C GLU A 540 -11.43 -15.57 17.12
N MET A 541 -10.99 -14.42 16.64
CA MET A 541 -9.58 -14.02 16.69
C MET A 541 -9.07 -13.68 18.10
N GLN A 542 -9.94 -13.56 19.10
CA GLN A 542 -9.55 -13.09 20.43
C GLN A 542 -8.50 -14.03 21.04
N GLY A 543 -7.32 -13.48 21.37
CA GLY A 543 -6.21 -14.23 21.96
C GLY A 543 -5.50 -15.20 20.99
N LYS A 544 -5.94 -15.34 19.74
CA LYS A 544 -5.29 -16.19 18.74
C LYS A 544 -3.99 -15.55 18.23
N ILE A 545 -3.01 -16.39 17.93
CA ILE A 545 -1.74 -16.01 17.29
C ILE A 545 -1.70 -16.61 15.88
N TYR A 546 -1.41 -15.76 14.90
CA TYR A 546 -1.33 -16.10 13.48
C TYR A 546 0.14 -16.12 13.02
N PRO A 547 0.73 -17.30 12.74
CA PRO A 547 2.11 -17.43 12.30
C PRO A 547 2.25 -17.31 10.78
N ASP A 548 3.17 -16.46 10.33
CA ASP A 548 3.60 -16.28 8.95
C ASP A 548 5.05 -16.76 8.80
N LEU A 549 5.24 -17.98 8.27
CA LEU A 549 6.57 -18.52 7.92
C LEU A 549 6.98 -18.04 6.52
N ARG A 550 8.25 -17.64 6.35
CA ARG A 550 8.81 -17.16 5.09
C ARG A 550 10.22 -17.74 4.90
N LEU A 551 10.47 -18.31 3.73
CA LEU A 551 11.71 -18.97 3.38
C LEU A 551 12.17 -18.47 2.01
N ASP A 552 13.44 -18.12 1.88
CA ASP A 552 14.06 -17.73 0.62
C ASP A 552 15.46 -18.34 0.50
N MET A 553 15.81 -18.76 -0.71
CA MET A 553 17.13 -19.30 -1.03
C MET A 553 17.65 -18.65 -2.31
N GLN A 554 18.94 -18.31 -2.33
CA GLN A 554 19.66 -17.87 -3.51
C GLN A 554 20.93 -18.71 -3.69
N TRP A 555 21.14 -19.20 -4.90
CA TRP A 555 22.34 -19.90 -5.32
C TRP A 555 23.05 -19.10 -6.42
N SER A 556 24.18 -18.51 -6.07
CA SER A 556 25.05 -17.82 -7.02
C SER A 556 26.17 -18.76 -7.49
N LEU A 557 26.28 -18.89 -8.80
CA LEU A 557 27.33 -19.67 -9.45
C LEU A 557 28.65 -18.87 -9.49
N PRO A 558 29.80 -19.55 -9.62
CA PRO A 558 31.09 -18.90 -9.80
C PRO A 558 31.06 -18.02 -11.05
N THR A 559 31.58 -16.79 -10.93
CA THR A 559 31.75 -15.91 -12.10
C THR A 559 32.83 -16.49 -13.01
N SER A 560 32.52 -16.71 -14.29
CA SER A 560 33.44 -17.28 -15.28
C SER A 560 33.21 -16.67 -16.65
N ASN A 561 34.27 -16.28 -17.36
CA ASN A 561 34.22 -15.70 -18.71
C ASN A 561 33.20 -14.55 -18.89
N GLY A 562 32.99 -13.75 -17.84
CA GLY A 562 32.05 -12.64 -17.82
C GLY A 562 30.58 -13.00 -17.54
N TRP A 563 30.29 -14.27 -17.27
CA TRP A 563 28.99 -14.76 -16.80
C TRP A 563 28.84 -14.59 -15.30
N ASN A 564 27.68 -14.09 -14.86
CA ASN A 564 27.26 -14.06 -13.47
C ASN A 564 25.83 -14.60 -13.42
N ILE A 565 25.64 -15.79 -12.84
CA ILE A 565 24.34 -16.49 -12.84
C ILE A 565 23.93 -16.73 -11.40
N ALA A 566 22.69 -16.40 -11.08
CA ALA A 566 22.07 -16.73 -9.81
C ALA A 566 20.67 -17.30 -10.03
N PHE A 567 20.36 -18.36 -9.29
CA PHE A 567 19.00 -18.87 -9.15
C PHE A 567 18.47 -18.50 -7.76
N SER A 568 17.18 -18.23 -7.66
CA SER A 568 16.55 -17.93 -6.39
C SER A 568 15.17 -18.56 -6.32
N GLY A 569 14.73 -18.91 -5.12
CA GLY A 569 13.39 -19.43 -4.88
C GLY A 569 12.91 -19.02 -3.49
N GLY A 570 11.61 -18.76 -3.36
CA GLY A 570 11.00 -18.37 -2.10
C GLY A 570 9.62 -19.00 -1.92
N LEU A 571 9.24 -19.24 -0.67
CA LEU A 571 7.92 -19.72 -0.23
C LEU A 571 7.55 -19.02 1.08
N GLY A 572 6.32 -18.53 1.19
CA GLY A 572 5.87 -17.97 2.46
C GLY A 572 4.38 -17.69 2.57
N TRP A 573 3.93 -17.56 3.81
CA TRP A 573 2.62 -17.07 4.15
C TRP A 573 2.71 -15.61 4.61
N ILE A 574 1.74 -14.82 4.18
CA ILE A 574 1.58 -13.43 4.61
C ILE A 574 0.12 -13.15 4.94
N SER A 575 -0.11 -12.58 6.11
CA SER A 575 -1.45 -12.34 6.65
C SER A 575 -1.76 -10.85 6.82
N ARG A 576 -2.98 -10.47 6.42
CA ARG A 576 -3.57 -9.13 6.58
C ARG A 576 -4.72 -9.19 7.59
N MET A 577 -4.61 -8.42 8.66
CA MET A 577 -5.67 -8.31 9.69
C MET A 577 -6.89 -7.55 9.14
N PRO A 578 -8.10 -7.81 9.64
CA PRO A 578 -9.28 -7.01 9.31
C PRO A 578 -9.15 -5.55 9.77
N THR A 579 -9.84 -4.65 9.06
CA THR A 579 -9.95 -3.23 9.43
C THR A 579 -11.07 -2.97 10.44
N THR A 580 -11.12 -1.74 10.98
CA THR A 580 -12.18 -1.31 11.91
C THR A 580 -13.57 -1.42 11.27
N ALA A 581 -13.71 -1.02 10.00
CA ALA A 581 -14.98 -1.09 9.27
C ALA A 581 -15.47 -2.53 9.09
N GLN A 582 -14.55 -3.49 8.98
CA GLN A 582 -14.89 -4.91 8.79
C GLN A 582 -15.27 -5.60 10.10
N LEU A 583 -14.62 -5.24 11.21
CA LEU A 583 -14.94 -5.79 12.54
C LEU A 583 -16.19 -5.15 13.11
N TYR A 584 -16.31 -3.83 13.00
CA TYR A 584 -17.40 -3.06 13.61
C TYR A 584 -18.24 -2.33 12.53
N PRO A 585 -18.88 -3.06 11.59
CA PRO A 585 -19.74 -2.45 10.57
C PRO A 585 -20.90 -1.67 11.21
N ASP A 586 -21.55 -0.81 10.43
CA ASP A 586 -22.72 -0.07 10.90
C ASP A 586 -23.90 -1.00 11.18
N PHE A 587 -24.72 -0.61 12.16
CA PHE A 587 -26.02 -1.24 12.38
C PHE A 587 -26.90 -1.04 11.15
N LYS A 588 -27.66 -2.07 10.79
CA LYS A 588 -28.68 -1.96 9.76
C LYS A 588 -30.03 -1.69 10.40
N TYR A 589 -30.72 -0.69 9.86
CA TYR A 589 -32.10 -0.36 10.20
C TYR A 589 -32.99 -0.68 9.02
N VAL A 590 -34.06 -1.43 9.27
CA VAL A 590 -35.11 -1.72 8.29
C VAL A 590 -36.43 -1.23 8.85
N ASP A 591 -37.02 -0.25 8.17
CA ASP A 591 -38.26 0.39 8.58
C ASP A 591 -39.38 -0.10 7.67
N LEU A 592 -40.31 -0.88 8.21
CA LEU A 592 -41.44 -1.46 7.50
C LEU A 592 -42.71 -0.65 7.81
N ILE A 593 -43.38 -0.13 6.79
CA ILE A 593 -44.63 0.62 6.97
C ILE A 593 -45.75 -0.34 7.35
N GLN A 594 -46.36 -0.12 8.52
CA GLN A 594 -47.49 -0.88 9.04
C GLN A 594 -48.83 -0.23 8.66
N LEU A 595 -48.91 1.10 8.77
CA LEU A 595 -50.07 1.91 8.36
C LEU A 595 -49.56 3.18 7.69
N ASN A 596 -50.16 3.59 6.58
CA ASN A 596 -49.94 4.89 5.95
C ASN A 596 -51.30 5.54 5.68
N TYR A 597 -51.82 6.27 6.68
CA TYR A 597 -53.10 6.97 6.57
C TYR A 597 -52.90 8.47 6.42
N TYR A 598 -53.33 8.98 5.26
CA TYR A 598 -53.24 10.39 4.91
C TYR A 598 -54.63 11.05 4.92
N HIS A 599 -54.72 12.21 5.55
CA HIS A 599 -55.93 13.01 5.66
C HIS A 599 -55.63 14.48 5.30
N ASN A 600 -56.62 15.23 4.81
CA ASN A 600 -56.42 16.64 4.44
C ASN A 600 -56.03 17.49 5.66
N HIS A 601 -56.66 17.25 6.80
CA HIS A 601 -56.27 17.82 8.09
C HIS A 601 -54.98 17.14 8.61
N PRO A 602 -53.84 17.86 8.74
CA PRO A 602 -52.57 17.26 9.14
C PRO A 602 -52.62 16.51 10.47
N ASP A 603 -53.37 17.02 11.44
CA ASP A 603 -53.47 16.44 12.78
C ASP A 603 -54.20 15.09 12.84
N TYR A 604 -54.85 14.66 11.74
CA TYR A 604 -55.54 13.35 11.67
C TYR A 604 -54.73 12.30 10.93
N ARG A 605 -53.55 12.67 10.41
CA ARG A 605 -52.67 11.75 9.68
C ARG A 605 -51.99 10.80 10.67
N ARG A 606 -51.75 9.56 10.24
CA ARG A 606 -50.92 8.62 10.99
C ARG A 606 -50.13 7.76 10.04
N ILE A 607 -48.82 7.69 10.25
CA ILE A 607 -47.96 6.69 9.66
C ILE A 607 -47.33 5.89 10.80
N ASN A 608 -47.55 4.58 10.79
CA ASN A 608 -47.01 3.67 11.79
C ASN A 608 -46.02 2.72 11.11
N MET A 609 -44.89 2.46 11.76
CA MET A 609 -43.79 1.67 11.21
C MET A 609 -43.22 0.70 12.25
N MET A 610 -42.83 -0.49 11.78
CA MET A 610 -42.03 -1.45 12.54
C MET A 610 -40.57 -1.27 12.16
N THR A 611 -39.75 -0.78 13.09
CA THR A 611 -38.30 -0.67 12.91
C THR A 611 -37.62 -1.94 13.42
N TYR A 612 -36.71 -2.49 12.63
CA TYR A 612 -35.79 -3.53 13.04
C TYR A 612 -34.36 -3.00 13.05
N LYS A 613 -33.71 -3.09 14.22
CA LYS A 613 -32.28 -2.85 14.41
C LYS A 613 -31.58 -4.18 14.64
N TRP A 614 -30.48 -4.43 13.94
CA TRP A 614 -29.59 -5.51 14.35
C TRP A 614 -28.11 -5.24 14.05
N ASP A 615 -27.29 -5.94 14.83
CA ASP A 615 -25.85 -6.01 14.70
C ASP A 615 -25.49 -6.89 13.49
N ASN A 616 -24.72 -6.32 12.57
CA ASN A 616 -24.25 -6.99 11.37
C ASN A 616 -22.78 -7.43 11.51
N THR A 617 -22.21 -7.38 12.72
CA THR A 617 -20.86 -7.87 13.01
C THR A 617 -20.78 -9.38 12.81
N ASN A 618 -19.79 -9.81 12.03
CA ASN A 618 -19.39 -11.20 11.94
C ASN A 618 -18.25 -11.49 12.93
N TYR A 619 -18.57 -12.20 14.00
CA TYR A 619 -17.59 -12.56 15.03
C TYR A 619 -16.64 -13.70 14.60
N GLN A 620 -16.90 -14.38 13.48
CA GLN A 620 -16.06 -15.47 12.92
C GLN A 620 -15.00 -14.97 11.93
N LEU A 621 -14.86 -13.65 11.75
CA LEU A 621 -13.91 -13.08 10.80
C LEU A 621 -12.46 -13.42 11.21
N GLU A 622 -11.65 -13.89 10.26
CA GLU A 622 -10.23 -14.21 10.45
C GLU A 622 -9.33 -13.42 9.49
N PRO A 623 -8.01 -13.31 9.74
CA PRO A 623 -7.09 -12.59 8.86
C PRO A 623 -7.03 -13.23 7.45
N ALA A 624 -7.05 -12.40 6.42
CA ALA A 624 -6.85 -12.85 5.04
C ALA A 624 -5.39 -13.30 4.85
N ARG A 625 -5.19 -14.55 4.42
CA ARG A 625 -3.87 -15.19 4.37
C ARG A 625 -3.52 -15.63 2.96
N ASN A 626 -2.43 -15.09 2.43
CA ASN A 626 -1.90 -15.46 1.12
C ASN A 626 -0.70 -16.39 1.26
N MET A 627 -0.68 -17.46 0.48
CA MET A 627 0.47 -18.34 0.31
C MET A 627 1.13 -18.00 -1.02
N LYS A 628 2.41 -17.60 -0.99
CA LYS A 628 3.19 -17.19 -2.17
C LYS A 628 4.39 -18.09 -2.37
N TRP A 629 4.68 -18.44 -3.62
CA TRP A 629 5.98 -19.00 -3.99
C TRP A 629 6.45 -18.44 -5.33
N GLU A 630 7.77 -18.34 -5.48
CA GLU A 630 8.39 -17.87 -6.71
C GLU A 630 9.73 -18.53 -6.96
N VAL A 631 10.11 -18.61 -8.23
CA VAL A 631 11.43 -19.04 -8.69
C VAL A 631 11.96 -18.04 -9.70
N ARG A 632 13.25 -17.77 -9.65
CA ARG A 632 13.88 -16.70 -10.41
C ARG A 632 15.25 -17.12 -10.94
N ALA A 633 15.55 -16.67 -12.14
CA ALA A 633 16.89 -16.68 -12.73
C ALA A 633 17.36 -15.24 -12.96
N ASP A 634 18.59 -14.92 -12.54
CA ASP A 634 19.29 -13.67 -12.82
C ASP A 634 20.60 -13.99 -13.55
N ILE A 635 20.73 -13.51 -14.78
CA ILE A 635 21.81 -13.86 -15.71
C ILE A 635 22.46 -12.56 -16.18
N GLY A 636 23.69 -12.32 -15.75
CA GLY A 636 24.56 -11.25 -16.24
C GLY A 636 25.59 -11.78 -17.22
N TYR A 637 25.81 -11.07 -18.33
CA TYR A 637 26.88 -11.35 -19.27
C TYR A 637 27.44 -10.07 -19.90
N LYS A 638 28.72 -9.78 -19.61
CA LYS A 638 29.48 -8.64 -20.19
C LYS A 638 28.71 -7.30 -20.16
N GLY A 639 28.07 -7.00 -19.04
CA GLY A 639 27.30 -5.76 -18.82
C GLY A 639 25.83 -5.81 -19.24
N ASN A 640 25.36 -6.89 -19.87
CA ASN A 640 23.93 -7.15 -20.06
C ASN A 640 23.38 -7.95 -18.88
N ARG A 641 22.11 -7.76 -18.54
CA ARG A 641 21.45 -8.50 -17.46
C ARG A 641 20.03 -8.91 -17.87
N LEU A 642 19.70 -10.17 -17.66
CA LEU A 642 18.36 -10.73 -17.80
C LEU A 642 17.89 -11.24 -16.43
N SER A 643 16.69 -10.84 -16.01
CA SER A 643 15.99 -11.39 -14.86
C SER A 643 14.67 -11.96 -15.34
N ALA A 644 14.31 -13.16 -14.90
CA ALA A 644 13.03 -13.79 -15.17
C ALA A 644 12.52 -14.48 -13.90
N THR A 645 11.26 -14.24 -13.55
CA THR A 645 10.61 -14.78 -12.34
C THR A 645 9.29 -15.43 -12.73
N TYR A 646 9.07 -16.68 -12.30
CA TYR A 646 7.75 -17.29 -12.27
C TYR A 646 7.22 -17.24 -10.84
N PHE A 647 5.96 -16.85 -10.67
CA PHE A 647 5.33 -16.75 -9.36
C PHE A 647 3.93 -17.37 -9.36
N ARG A 648 3.50 -17.80 -8.16
CA ARG A 648 2.13 -18.18 -7.89
C ARG A 648 1.72 -17.78 -6.48
N GLU A 649 0.53 -17.23 -6.36
CA GLU A 649 -0.08 -16.75 -5.13
C GLU A 649 -1.47 -17.35 -4.97
N ARG A 650 -1.79 -17.81 -3.75
CA ARG A 650 -3.06 -18.45 -3.42
C ARG A 650 -3.57 -17.93 -2.09
N MET A 651 -4.62 -17.13 -2.16
CA MET A 651 -5.42 -16.68 -1.00
C MET A 651 -6.81 -17.31 -1.13
N ASN A 652 -7.23 -18.13 -0.16
CA ASN A 652 -8.52 -18.81 -0.21
C ASN A 652 -9.55 -18.26 0.80
N ASN A 653 -9.14 -17.30 1.63
CA ASN A 653 -9.95 -16.75 2.73
C ASN A 653 -9.91 -15.21 2.72
N ALA A 654 -9.89 -14.60 1.54
CA ALA A 654 -9.95 -13.15 1.39
C ALA A 654 -11.27 -12.60 1.95
N PHE A 655 -11.23 -11.33 2.37
CA PHE A 655 -12.44 -10.64 2.83
C PHE A 655 -13.46 -10.51 1.69
N ASP A 656 -14.72 -10.77 2.00
CA ASP A 656 -15.85 -10.69 1.07
C ASP A 656 -17.15 -10.34 1.82
N ASP A 657 -18.17 -9.94 1.08
CA ASP A 657 -19.53 -9.81 1.59
C ASP A 657 -20.25 -11.16 1.53
N LEU A 658 -20.51 -11.74 2.70
CA LEU A 658 -21.32 -12.94 2.84
C LEU A 658 -22.79 -12.57 2.94
N THR A 659 -23.59 -13.07 2.00
CA THR A 659 -25.04 -12.84 2.01
C THR A 659 -25.76 -13.79 2.98
N TYR A 660 -26.83 -13.31 3.59
CA TYR A 660 -27.78 -14.09 4.38
C TYR A 660 -29.20 -13.52 4.18
N TYR A 661 -30.24 -14.23 4.59
CA TYR A 661 -31.61 -13.73 4.52
C TYR A 661 -32.20 -13.52 5.91
N LYS A 662 -33.21 -12.66 6.01
CA LYS A 662 -34.12 -12.60 7.17
C LYS A 662 -35.55 -12.40 6.71
N SER A 663 -36.47 -13.08 7.39
CA SER A 663 -37.90 -12.80 7.34
C SER A 663 -38.26 -11.91 8.53
N LEU A 664 -38.87 -10.76 8.26
CA LEU A 664 -39.23 -9.74 9.25
C LEU A 664 -40.76 -9.62 9.30
N ALA A 665 -41.35 -9.96 10.43
CA ALA A 665 -42.79 -9.89 10.63
C ALA A 665 -43.25 -8.45 10.88
N TYR A 666 -44.41 -8.05 10.36
CA TYR A 666 -45.02 -6.76 10.68
C TYR A 666 -46.53 -6.84 10.50
N LYS A 667 -47.25 -5.94 11.19
CA LYS A 667 -48.69 -5.80 10.99
C LYS A 667 -48.94 -4.88 9.80
N LEU A 668 -49.69 -5.33 8.81
CA LEU A 668 -50.20 -4.47 7.74
C LEU A 668 -51.66 -4.12 8.06
N TYR A 669 -51.87 -2.90 8.53
CA TYR A 669 -53.19 -2.37 8.86
C TYR A 669 -53.97 -2.02 7.59
N ASP A 670 -55.27 -2.28 7.58
CA ASP A 670 -56.15 -1.92 6.46
C ASP A 670 -56.65 -0.47 6.60
N PRO A 671 -56.18 0.49 5.77
CA PRO A 671 -56.64 1.86 5.84
C PRO A 671 -58.10 2.04 5.40
N ALA A 672 -58.69 1.07 4.68
CA ALA A 672 -60.09 1.14 4.27
C ALA A 672 -61.06 0.97 5.45
N SER A 673 -60.59 0.44 6.58
CA SER A 673 -61.37 0.34 7.82
C SER A 673 -61.57 1.68 8.56
N ILE A 674 -60.98 2.77 8.07
CA ILE A 674 -60.99 4.10 8.70
C ILE A 674 -62.07 4.99 8.09
N ASP A 675 -63.07 5.40 8.88
CA ASP A 675 -64.00 6.48 8.50
C ASP A 675 -63.37 7.85 8.74
N GLY A 676 -62.78 8.42 7.69
CA GLY A 676 -62.11 9.73 7.75
C GLY A 676 -63.03 10.91 8.08
N SER A 677 -64.34 10.79 7.87
CA SER A 677 -65.30 11.87 8.14
C SER A 677 -65.63 12.05 9.62
N ALA A 678 -65.43 11.01 10.42
CA ALA A 678 -65.69 10.97 11.85
C ALA A 678 -64.44 11.22 12.72
N LEU A 679 -63.25 11.37 12.11
CA LEU A 679 -62.00 11.54 12.86
C LEU A 679 -61.89 12.94 13.50
N THR A 680 -61.50 12.94 14.77
CA THR A 680 -61.13 14.15 15.54
C THR A 680 -59.67 14.13 16.01
N ALA A 681 -58.97 13.03 15.78
CA ALA A 681 -57.58 12.76 16.13
C ALA A 681 -57.01 11.68 15.17
N PRO A 682 -55.70 11.38 15.20
CA PRO A 682 -55.14 10.28 14.42
C PRO A 682 -55.85 8.94 14.72
N PRO A 683 -56.04 8.05 13.71
CA PRO A 683 -56.72 6.77 13.92
C PRO A 683 -56.00 5.89 14.96
N GLU A 684 -56.78 5.30 15.88
CA GLU A 684 -56.26 4.42 16.93
C GLU A 684 -55.98 3.01 16.40
N LEU A 685 -54.71 2.58 16.44
CA LEU A 685 -54.27 1.29 15.87
C LEU A 685 -54.98 0.08 16.49
N SER A 686 -55.40 0.15 17.75
CA SER A 686 -56.11 -0.93 18.42
C SER A 686 -57.53 -1.17 17.87
N GLN A 687 -58.08 -0.21 17.14
CA GLN A 687 -59.42 -0.29 16.54
C GLN A 687 -59.38 -0.74 15.07
N LEU A 688 -58.19 -0.84 14.48
CA LEU A 688 -58.00 -1.22 13.08
C LEU A 688 -57.80 -2.73 12.95
N THR A 689 -58.35 -3.29 11.88
CA THR A 689 -58.02 -4.64 11.43
C THR A 689 -56.64 -4.65 10.77
N TYR A 690 -55.89 -5.74 10.97
CA TYR A 690 -54.59 -5.92 10.34
C TYR A 690 -54.37 -7.37 9.90
N ALA A 691 -53.52 -7.54 8.91
CA ALA A 691 -52.93 -8.82 8.53
C ALA A 691 -51.50 -8.92 9.05
N ASN A 692 -51.06 -10.11 9.47
CA ASN A 692 -49.65 -10.37 9.72
C ASN A 692 -48.95 -10.63 8.38
N GLU A 693 -47.96 -9.80 8.07
CA GLU A 693 -47.18 -9.88 6.85
C GLU A 693 -45.70 -10.11 7.18
N TYR A 694 -44.96 -10.58 6.19
CA TYR A 694 -43.52 -10.84 6.30
C TYR A 694 -42.77 -10.14 5.16
N ASN A 695 -41.69 -9.45 5.52
CA ASN A 695 -40.70 -8.94 4.59
C ASN A 695 -39.49 -9.86 4.59
N LEU A 696 -39.35 -10.65 3.52
CA LEU A 696 -38.19 -11.51 3.27
C LEU A 696 -37.20 -10.77 2.38
N ASP A 697 -35.99 -10.52 2.89
CA ASP A 697 -34.95 -9.80 2.15
C ASP A 697 -33.56 -10.39 2.40
N VAL A 698 -32.61 -10.01 1.55
CA VAL A 698 -31.21 -10.41 1.60
C VAL A 698 -30.35 -9.29 2.17
N TYR A 699 -29.43 -9.70 3.02
CA TYR A 699 -28.50 -8.86 3.74
C TYR A 699 -27.08 -9.38 3.51
N SER A 700 -26.08 -8.55 3.78
CA SER A 700 -24.68 -8.95 3.71
C SER A 700 -23.95 -8.60 4.99
N THR A 701 -22.98 -9.42 5.38
CA THR A 701 -22.01 -9.14 6.45
C THR A 701 -20.60 -9.42 5.93
N GLN A 702 -19.59 -8.79 6.52
CA GLN A 702 -18.20 -9.03 6.16
C GLN A 702 -17.76 -10.42 6.64
N GLY A 703 -17.09 -11.19 5.78
CA GLY A 703 -16.61 -12.52 6.10
C GLY A 703 -15.42 -12.94 5.25
N ASN A 704 -14.98 -14.20 5.38
CA ASN A 704 -13.91 -14.77 4.59
C ASN A 704 -14.49 -15.67 3.49
N GLY A 705 -14.89 -15.10 2.36
CA GLY A 705 -15.59 -15.83 1.28
C GLY A 705 -14.91 -15.81 -0.09
N MET A 706 -13.93 -14.93 -0.29
CA MET A 706 -13.30 -14.69 -1.59
C MET A 706 -11.99 -15.47 -1.72
N LYS A 707 -11.75 -16.02 -2.92
CA LYS A 707 -10.52 -16.67 -3.34
C LYS A 707 -9.84 -15.81 -4.41
N VAL A 708 -8.56 -15.57 -4.22
CA VAL A 708 -7.70 -14.79 -5.12
C VAL A 708 -6.49 -15.61 -5.48
N HIS A 709 -6.45 -16.10 -6.72
CA HIS A 709 -5.30 -16.84 -7.25
C HIS A 709 -4.61 -16.03 -8.33
N LYS A 710 -3.30 -15.84 -8.20
CA LYS A 710 -2.47 -15.10 -9.15
C LYS A 710 -1.32 -16.00 -9.61
N GLU A 711 -1.04 -16.01 -10.90
CA GLU A 711 0.14 -16.69 -11.44
C GLU A 711 0.69 -15.90 -12.62
N GLY A 712 2.00 -15.98 -12.86
CA GLY A 712 2.58 -15.22 -13.94
C GLY A 712 4.08 -15.39 -14.12
N VAL A 713 4.57 -14.79 -15.20
CA VAL A 713 5.99 -14.65 -15.52
C VAL A 713 6.31 -13.17 -15.64
N GLU A 714 7.27 -12.68 -14.86
CA GLU A 714 7.85 -11.33 -14.96
C GLU A 714 9.25 -11.44 -15.55
N PHE A 715 9.63 -10.53 -16.44
CA PHE A 715 11.00 -10.48 -16.96
C PHE A 715 11.48 -9.06 -17.18
N GLN A 716 12.79 -8.87 -17.05
CA GLN A 716 13.50 -7.65 -17.37
C GLN A 716 14.86 -7.98 -17.99
N PHE A 717 15.10 -7.46 -19.18
CA PHE A 717 16.40 -7.40 -19.83
C PHE A 717 16.90 -5.96 -19.85
N ALA A 718 18.16 -5.76 -19.47
CA ALA A 718 18.87 -4.51 -19.62
C ALA A 718 20.15 -4.75 -20.41
N SER A 719 20.31 -4.05 -21.53
CA SER A 719 21.55 -4.08 -22.29
C SER A 719 22.62 -3.23 -21.61
N ARG A 720 23.90 -3.52 -21.89
CA ARG A 720 24.94 -2.49 -21.79
C ARG A 720 24.62 -1.34 -22.74
N ARG A 721 25.09 -0.13 -22.44
CA ARG A 721 24.99 1.00 -23.38
C ARG A 721 25.66 0.68 -24.73
N ILE A 722 24.95 0.98 -25.82
CA ILE A 722 25.46 0.91 -27.18
C ILE A 722 26.18 2.24 -27.45
N GLU A 723 27.51 2.22 -27.43
CA GLU A 723 28.34 3.43 -27.45
C GLU A 723 28.15 4.30 -28.69
N SER A 724 27.96 3.70 -29.86
CA SER A 724 27.72 4.43 -31.12
C SER A 724 26.44 5.26 -31.10
N LEU A 725 25.40 4.76 -30.42
CA LEU A 725 24.10 5.42 -30.28
C LEU A 725 23.96 6.17 -28.96
N LYS A 726 24.93 6.03 -28.04
CA LYS A 726 24.81 6.43 -26.63
C LYS A 726 23.51 5.97 -25.97
N THR A 727 22.97 4.85 -26.43
CA THR A 727 21.62 4.37 -26.10
C THR A 727 21.67 3.07 -25.31
N ARG A 728 20.87 2.99 -24.24
CA ARG A 728 20.63 1.75 -23.50
C ARG A 728 19.25 1.21 -23.87
N VAL A 729 19.17 -0.10 -24.09
CA VAL A 729 17.91 -0.79 -24.36
C VAL A 729 17.49 -1.54 -23.11
N THR A 730 16.27 -1.29 -22.65
CA THR A 730 15.65 -2.04 -21.56
C THR A 730 14.34 -2.62 -22.05
N VAL A 731 14.16 -3.92 -21.86
CA VAL A 731 12.92 -4.63 -22.20
C VAL A 731 12.38 -5.23 -20.92
N TYR A 732 11.15 -4.92 -20.54
CA TYR A 732 10.53 -5.49 -19.36
C TYR A 732 9.07 -5.77 -19.60
N GLY A 733 8.53 -6.80 -18.97
CA GLY A 733 7.16 -7.23 -19.24
C GLY A 733 6.69 -8.27 -18.25
N ALA A 734 5.40 -8.59 -18.37
CA ALA A 734 4.79 -9.65 -17.59
C ALA A 734 3.66 -10.33 -18.36
N TRP A 735 3.55 -11.65 -18.17
CA TRP A 735 2.31 -12.37 -18.37
C TRP A 735 1.70 -12.64 -17.00
N ILE A 736 0.46 -12.23 -16.79
CA ILE A 736 -0.25 -12.36 -15.52
C ILE A 736 -1.61 -12.99 -15.78
N LYS A 737 -1.98 -13.96 -14.94
CA LYS A 737 -3.31 -14.51 -14.83
C LYS A 737 -3.84 -14.31 -13.41
N THR A 738 -5.07 -13.84 -13.32
CA THR A 738 -5.77 -13.61 -12.05
C THR A 738 -7.13 -14.29 -12.09
N VAL A 739 -7.43 -15.06 -11.05
CA VAL A 739 -8.73 -15.70 -10.83
C VAL A 739 -9.29 -15.17 -9.52
N TYR A 740 -10.43 -14.50 -9.61
CA TYR A 740 -11.28 -14.16 -8.48
C TYR A 740 -12.44 -15.15 -8.46
N SER A 741 -12.63 -15.86 -7.36
CA SER A 741 -13.78 -16.74 -7.21
C SER A 741 -14.30 -16.78 -5.78
N SER A 742 -15.56 -17.18 -5.62
CA SER A 742 -16.17 -17.46 -4.33
C SER A 742 -17.10 -18.64 -4.49
N ASP A 743 -16.97 -19.59 -3.58
CA ASP A 743 -17.88 -20.73 -3.37
C ASP A 743 -18.77 -20.53 -2.13
N SER A 744 -18.76 -19.33 -1.54
CA SER A 744 -19.65 -19.01 -0.43
C SER A 744 -21.11 -19.05 -0.92
N PRO A 745 -22.04 -19.66 -0.15
CA PRO A 745 -23.44 -19.69 -0.52
C PRO A 745 -23.99 -18.27 -0.71
N LYS A 746 -24.71 -18.05 -1.82
CA LYS A 746 -25.28 -16.75 -2.14
C LYS A 746 -26.78 -16.78 -2.04
N TYR A 747 -27.34 -15.91 -1.21
CA TYR A 747 -28.78 -15.65 -1.18
C TYR A 747 -29.08 -14.51 -2.16
N LYS A 748 -30.13 -14.65 -2.97
CA LYS A 748 -30.61 -13.57 -3.85
C LYS A 748 -32.14 -13.50 -3.78
N ALA A 749 -32.65 -12.29 -3.50
CA ALA A 749 -34.08 -12.02 -3.58
C ALA A 749 -34.51 -11.85 -5.04
N SER A 750 -35.73 -12.28 -5.36
CA SER A 750 -36.32 -12.02 -6.67
C SER A 750 -36.74 -10.55 -6.81
N SER A 751 -36.39 -9.95 -7.95
CA SER A 751 -36.82 -8.60 -8.34
C SER A 751 -38.04 -8.59 -9.26
N ILE A 752 -38.65 -9.76 -9.53
CA ILE A 752 -39.78 -9.89 -10.45
C ILE A 752 -41.07 -9.45 -9.78
N LEU A 753 -41.85 -8.65 -10.51
CA LEU A 753 -43.24 -8.31 -10.18
C LEU A 753 -44.17 -9.26 -10.96
N LEU A 754 -44.98 -10.02 -10.23
CA LEU A 754 -46.07 -10.84 -10.77
C LEU A 754 -47.38 -10.28 -10.24
N ASP A 755 -48.32 -9.95 -11.13
CA ASP A 755 -49.60 -9.28 -10.80
C ASP A 755 -49.44 -8.04 -9.92
N ASN A 756 -48.46 -7.18 -10.26
CA ASN A 756 -48.06 -6.00 -9.47
C ASN A 756 -47.61 -6.30 -8.02
N LYS A 757 -47.33 -7.56 -7.68
CA LYS A 757 -46.75 -7.97 -6.40
C LYS A 757 -45.33 -8.48 -6.59
N GLN A 758 -44.41 -8.01 -5.76
CA GLN A 758 -43.03 -8.51 -5.80
C GLN A 758 -43.00 -9.97 -5.37
N LEU A 759 -42.30 -10.81 -6.15
CA LEU A 759 -42.11 -12.20 -5.83
C LEU A 759 -41.26 -12.30 -4.55
N LYS A 760 -41.86 -12.79 -3.47
CA LYS A 760 -41.20 -12.86 -2.16
C LYS A 760 -40.53 -14.22 -1.91
N TYR A 761 -39.67 -14.64 -2.82
CA TYR A 761 -38.79 -15.79 -2.65
C TYR A 761 -37.33 -15.35 -2.68
N VAL A 762 -36.50 -16.01 -1.86
CA VAL A 762 -35.04 -15.86 -1.90
C VAL A 762 -34.44 -17.19 -2.36
N GLY A 763 -33.68 -17.17 -3.46
CA GLY A 763 -32.93 -18.34 -3.92
C GLY A 763 -31.58 -18.45 -3.19
N LEU A 764 -31.21 -19.65 -2.78
CA LEU A 764 -29.87 -20.00 -2.31
C LEU A 764 -29.10 -20.67 -3.45
N TYR A 765 -28.00 -20.08 -3.87
CA TYR A 765 -27.16 -20.57 -4.95
C TYR A 765 -25.85 -21.09 -4.36
N GLN A 766 -25.46 -22.29 -4.78
CA GLN A 766 -24.15 -22.87 -4.51
C GLN A 766 -23.41 -23.07 -5.82
N GLY A 767 -22.11 -22.79 -5.82
CA GLY A 767 -21.27 -22.90 -7.01
C GLY A 767 -20.18 -21.84 -7.02
N GLU A 768 -19.15 -22.10 -7.82
CA GLU A 768 -18.02 -21.19 -7.95
C GLU A 768 -18.39 -20.03 -8.88
N ASN A 769 -18.59 -18.85 -8.29
CA ASN A 769 -18.84 -17.62 -9.04
C ASN A 769 -17.56 -16.81 -9.11
N GLY A 770 -17.26 -16.21 -10.26
CA GLY A 770 -16.03 -15.45 -10.38
C GLY A 770 -15.64 -15.06 -11.79
N THR A 771 -14.40 -14.58 -11.92
CA THR A 771 -13.81 -14.18 -13.19
C THR A 771 -12.37 -14.66 -13.29
N GLU A 772 -11.99 -15.12 -14.48
CA GLU A 772 -10.59 -15.33 -14.86
C GLU A 772 -10.19 -14.24 -15.86
N SER A 773 -9.05 -13.59 -15.60
CA SER A 773 -8.46 -12.58 -16.49
C SER A 773 -6.99 -12.89 -16.74
N GLN A 774 -6.51 -12.62 -17.95
CA GLN A 774 -5.08 -12.73 -18.30
C GLN A 774 -4.63 -11.52 -19.11
N ALA A 775 -3.37 -11.14 -18.97
CA ALA A 775 -2.75 -10.11 -19.80
C ALA A 775 -1.28 -10.46 -20.06
N PHE A 776 -0.81 -10.14 -21.26
CA PHE A 776 0.62 -10.19 -21.61
C PHE A 776 1.05 -8.83 -22.17
N ASN A 777 2.02 -8.19 -21.53
CA ASN A 777 2.58 -6.93 -21.99
C ASN A 777 4.10 -6.88 -21.92
N THR A 778 4.69 -6.06 -22.79
CA THR A 778 6.13 -5.83 -22.91
C THR A 778 6.38 -4.36 -23.22
N ASN A 779 7.27 -3.73 -22.48
CA ASN A 779 7.74 -2.37 -22.68
C ASN A 779 9.16 -2.42 -23.20
N PHE A 780 9.39 -1.84 -24.37
CA PHE A 780 10.71 -1.61 -24.94
C PHE A 780 11.09 -0.16 -24.72
N MET A 781 12.22 0.10 -24.09
CA MET A 781 12.64 1.45 -23.75
C MET A 781 14.07 1.70 -24.21
N PHE A 782 14.26 2.84 -24.88
CA PHE A 782 15.50 3.26 -25.51
C PHE A 782 15.95 4.58 -24.88
N ASP A 783 16.92 4.52 -23.97
CA ASP A 783 17.43 5.71 -23.27
C ASP A 783 18.75 6.18 -23.87
N THR A 784 18.70 7.29 -24.60
CA THR A 784 19.85 7.96 -25.19
C THR A 784 20.32 9.09 -24.30
N TYR A 785 21.58 9.07 -23.87
CA TYR A 785 22.17 10.16 -23.08
C TYR A 785 23.38 10.78 -23.78
N ILE A 786 23.25 12.03 -24.21
CA ILE A 786 24.28 12.79 -24.91
C ILE A 786 24.89 13.81 -23.93
N GLN A 787 25.86 13.35 -23.15
CA GLN A 787 26.46 14.12 -22.05
C GLN A 787 27.02 15.48 -22.48
N ARG A 788 27.68 15.56 -23.65
CA ARG A 788 28.23 16.82 -24.19
C ARG A 788 27.16 17.89 -24.40
N LEU A 789 25.95 17.47 -24.74
CA LEU A 789 24.81 18.36 -24.93
C LEU A 789 23.95 18.49 -23.67
N GLY A 790 24.23 17.73 -22.60
CA GLY A 790 23.36 17.66 -21.43
C GLY A 790 21.94 17.21 -21.79
N LEU A 791 21.78 16.36 -22.81
CA LEU A 791 20.50 16.01 -23.41
C LEU A 791 20.22 14.52 -23.22
N THR A 792 19.03 14.20 -22.70
CA THR A 792 18.55 12.83 -22.53
C THR A 792 17.27 12.65 -23.32
N PHE A 793 17.18 11.58 -24.10
CA PHE A 793 15.97 11.13 -24.77
C PHE A 793 15.60 9.75 -24.29
N SER A 794 14.31 9.50 -24.15
CA SER A 794 13.78 8.18 -23.88
C SER A 794 12.54 7.97 -24.71
N THR A 795 12.58 6.94 -25.54
CA THR A 795 11.43 6.49 -26.31
C THR A 795 11.02 5.15 -25.75
N SER A 796 9.73 4.98 -25.46
CA SER A 796 9.19 3.70 -25.02
C SER A 796 8.08 3.22 -25.94
N ALA A 797 8.17 1.98 -26.41
CA ALA A 797 7.07 1.26 -27.06
C ALA A 797 6.45 0.30 -26.03
N GLN A 798 5.23 0.61 -25.60
CA GLN A 798 4.46 -0.18 -24.62
C GLN A 798 3.49 -1.09 -25.37
N CYS A 799 3.87 -2.36 -25.51
CA CYS A 799 3.10 -3.36 -26.25
C CYS A 799 2.21 -4.17 -25.31
N THR A 800 0.94 -4.29 -25.66
CA THR A 800 0.00 -5.24 -25.04
C THR A 800 -0.29 -6.30 -26.09
N TRP A 801 0.16 -7.53 -25.89
CA TRP A 801 -0.01 -8.59 -26.87
C TRP A 801 -1.44 -9.10 -26.89
N TYR A 802 -2.02 -9.29 -25.70
CA TYR A 802 -3.43 -9.54 -25.52
C TYR A 802 -3.87 -9.23 -24.09
N THR A 803 -5.17 -9.02 -23.93
CA THR A 803 -5.86 -9.18 -22.66
C THR A 803 -7.05 -10.09 -22.88
N ASN A 804 -7.30 -11.04 -21.99
CA ASN A 804 -8.48 -11.89 -22.07
C ASN A 804 -9.22 -11.94 -20.74
N ARG A 805 -10.53 -12.19 -20.81
CA ARG A 805 -11.40 -12.32 -19.64
C ARG A 805 -12.53 -13.31 -19.92
N ARG A 806 -12.91 -14.09 -18.91
CA ARG A 806 -14.15 -14.88 -18.88
C ARG A 806 -14.76 -14.89 -17.49
N ASN A 807 -16.08 -15.06 -17.43
CA ASN A 807 -16.74 -15.43 -16.18
C ASN A 807 -16.55 -16.93 -15.94
N LEU A 808 -16.45 -17.33 -14.67
CA LEU A 808 -16.44 -18.74 -14.30
C LEU A 808 -17.84 -19.34 -14.52
N TRP A 809 -17.88 -20.60 -14.92
CA TRP A 809 -19.13 -21.28 -15.23
C TRP A 809 -19.97 -21.49 -13.97
N ASN A 810 -21.27 -21.18 -14.07
CA ASN A 810 -22.28 -21.58 -13.11
C ASN A 810 -23.56 -21.98 -13.87
N ASN A 811 -24.41 -22.79 -13.27
CA ASN A 811 -25.65 -23.24 -13.90
C ASN A 811 -26.83 -22.27 -13.69
N GLY A 812 -26.69 -21.30 -12.78
CA GLY A 812 -27.74 -20.33 -12.45
C GLY A 812 -28.96 -20.91 -11.73
N VAL A 813 -28.89 -22.16 -11.29
CA VAL A 813 -30.00 -22.85 -10.63
C VAL A 813 -29.77 -22.80 -9.12
N PRO A 814 -30.72 -22.29 -8.32
CA PRO A 814 -30.60 -22.35 -6.87
C PRO A 814 -30.66 -23.80 -6.38
N VAL A 815 -29.98 -24.11 -5.28
CA VAL A 815 -30.07 -25.42 -4.61
C VAL A 815 -31.33 -25.51 -3.75
N SER A 816 -31.75 -24.39 -3.17
CA SER A 816 -32.97 -24.26 -2.37
C SER A 816 -33.52 -22.85 -2.50
N TYR A 817 -34.76 -22.67 -2.08
CA TYR A 817 -35.39 -21.36 -1.98
C TYR A 817 -36.07 -21.19 -0.63
N ILE A 818 -36.25 -19.94 -0.23
CA ILE A 818 -36.87 -19.55 1.02
C ILE A 818 -38.15 -18.81 0.70
N ASP A 819 -39.25 -19.24 1.34
CA ASP A 819 -40.55 -18.61 1.21
C ASP A 819 -40.77 -17.48 2.23
N GLN A 820 -41.93 -16.83 2.15
CA GLN A 820 -42.29 -15.70 3.02
C GLN A 820 -42.28 -16.05 4.52
N SER A 821 -42.57 -17.30 4.87
CA SER A 821 -42.56 -17.77 6.26
C SER A 821 -41.13 -17.96 6.79
N GLY A 822 -40.13 -17.95 5.90
CA GLY A 822 -38.75 -18.25 6.22
C GLY A 822 -38.42 -19.75 6.13
N GLU A 823 -39.36 -20.58 5.67
CA GLU A 823 -39.13 -22.01 5.46
C GLU A 823 -38.26 -22.23 4.22
N THR A 824 -37.30 -23.16 4.34
CA THR A 824 -36.39 -23.52 3.24
C THR A 824 -36.90 -24.75 2.52
N HIS A 825 -37.11 -24.62 1.21
CA HIS A 825 -37.57 -25.68 0.32
C HIS A 825 -36.48 -26.05 -0.67
N LEU A 826 -36.32 -27.35 -0.96
CA LEU A 826 -35.39 -27.81 -1.99
C LEU A 826 -35.89 -27.37 -3.36
N PHE A 827 -35.00 -26.84 -4.21
CA PHE A 827 -35.36 -26.50 -5.59
C PHE A 827 -35.22 -27.73 -6.49
N ARG A 828 -36.34 -28.21 -7.06
CA ARG A 828 -36.44 -29.43 -7.87
C ARG A 828 -36.56 -29.10 -9.36
N GLU A 829 -36.39 -30.10 -10.22
CA GLU A 829 -36.52 -29.93 -11.67
C GLU A 829 -37.93 -29.45 -12.10
N GLU A 830 -38.97 -29.85 -11.37
CA GLU A 830 -40.34 -29.38 -11.59
C GLU A 830 -40.51 -27.87 -11.36
N ASP A 831 -39.74 -27.29 -10.43
CA ASP A 831 -39.82 -25.86 -10.07
C ASP A 831 -39.33 -24.95 -11.21
N LYS A 832 -38.53 -25.47 -12.14
CA LYS A 832 -38.08 -24.71 -13.33
C LYS A 832 -39.24 -24.31 -14.24
N ASN A 833 -40.36 -25.03 -14.18
CA ASN A 833 -41.55 -24.77 -14.97
C ASN A 833 -42.69 -24.14 -14.13
N ASN A 834 -42.47 -23.96 -12.82
CA ASN A 834 -43.44 -23.32 -11.94
C ASN A 834 -43.53 -21.81 -12.25
N ILE A 835 -44.75 -21.27 -12.32
CA ILE A 835 -45.02 -19.88 -12.73
C ILE A 835 -44.26 -18.85 -11.89
N GLN A 836 -44.06 -19.11 -10.60
CA GLN A 836 -43.34 -18.26 -9.66
C GLN A 836 -41.87 -18.63 -9.55
N LEU A 837 -41.56 -19.91 -9.31
CA LEU A 837 -40.20 -20.35 -8.96
C LEU A 837 -39.23 -20.37 -10.15
N GLN A 838 -39.72 -20.46 -11.39
CA GLN A 838 -38.88 -20.38 -12.60
C GLN A 838 -38.03 -19.10 -12.65
N HIS A 839 -38.51 -18.03 -12.01
CA HIS A 839 -37.84 -16.73 -11.97
C HIS A 839 -36.63 -16.70 -11.04
N LEU A 840 -36.44 -17.72 -10.20
CA LEU A 840 -35.21 -17.91 -9.43
C LEU A 840 -34.09 -18.51 -10.29
N VAL A 841 -34.37 -19.05 -11.48
CA VAL A 841 -33.33 -19.56 -12.36
C VAL A 841 -32.68 -18.41 -13.12
N GLU A 842 -31.39 -18.19 -12.90
CA GLU A 842 -30.61 -17.19 -13.63
C GLU A 842 -30.28 -17.70 -15.03
N LYS A 843 -30.81 -17.00 -16.05
CA LYS A 843 -30.57 -17.33 -17.46
C LYS A 843 -29.34 -16.59 -17.96
N TYR A 844 -28.34 -17.33 -18.41
CA TYR A 844 -27.14 -16.79 -19.03
C TYR A 844 -27.23 -16.87 -20.56
N SER A 845 -26.78 -15.82 -21.24
CA SER A 845 -26.61 -15.88 -22.70
C SER A 845 -25.56 -16.94 -23.07
N ALA A 846 -25.67 -17.52 -24.27
CA ALA A 846 -24.72 -18.54 -24.76
C ALA A 846 -23.25 -18.09 -24.69
N THR A 847 -22.99 -16.78 -24.79
CA THR A 847 -21.64 -16.22 -24.82
C THR A 847 -21.15 -15.68 -23.46
N TYR A 848 -21.94 -15.80 -22.38
CA TYR A 848 -21.61 -15.19 -21.08
C TYR A 848 -20.33 -15.77 -20.44
N PHE A 849 -20.10 -17.08 -20.61
CA PHE A 849 -18.93 -17.79 -20.08
C PHE A 849 -17.78 -17.91 -21.09
N GLU A 850 -18.00 -17.50 -22.33
CA GLU A 850 -16.98 -17.53 -23.36
C GLU A 850 -15.88 -16.51 -23.08
N ARG A 851 -14.65 -16.87 -23.45
CA ARG A 851 -13.50 -15.98 -23.31
C ARG A 851 -13.57 -14.84 -24.33
N THR A 852 -13.53 -13.61 -23.82
CA THR A 852 -13.34 -12.40 -24.63
C THR A 852 -11.87 -12.05 -24.66
N THR A 853 -11.28 -11.91 -25.85
CA THR A 853 -9.87 -11.55 -26.04
C THR A 853 -9.76 -10.25 -26.83
N VAL A 854 -9.06 -9.27 -26.26
CA VAL A 854 -8.62 -8.06 -26.96
C VAL A 854 -7.18 -8.31 -27.43
N PRO A 855 -6.89 -8.26 -28.74
CA PRO A 855 -5.57 -8.54 -29.29
C PRO A 855 -4.65 -7.31 -29.24
N PHE A 856 -3.49 -7.44 -29.87
CA PHE A 856 -2.36 -6.51 -29.81
C PHE A 856 -2.73 -5.02 -29.90
N TYR A 857 -2.20 -4.18 -29.01
CA TYR A 857 -2.11 -2.73 -29.22
C TYR A 857 -0.79 -2.19 -28.65
N MET A 858 -0.37 -1.02 -29.12
CA MET A 858 0.88 -0.41 -28.69
C MET A 858 0.78 1.11 -28.59
N ASP A 859 1.39 1.65 -27.54
CA ASP A 859 1.59 3.09 -27.35
C ASP A 859 3.08 3.43 -27.44
N ILE A 860 3.41 4.47 -28.21
CA ILE A 860 4.74 5.05 -28.27
C ILE A 860 4.76 6.32 -27.44
N ASN A 861 5.62 6.36 -26.43
CA ASN A 861 5.84 7.53 -25.57
C ASN A 861 7.23 8.12 -25.82
N LEU A 862 7.35 9.42 -25.59
CA LEU A 862 8.60 10.16 -25.73
C LEU A 862 8.83 11.01 -24.47
N LYS A 863 10.05 10.98 -23.94
CA LYS A 863 10.52 11.87 -22.88
C LYS A 863 11.85 12.49 -23.28
N ALA A 864 12.00 13.79 -23.09
CA ALA A 864 13.22 14.53 -23.38
C ALA A 864 13.57 15.42 -22.20
N SER A 865 14.85 15.49 -21.82
CA SER A 865 15.35 16.43 -20.82
C SER A 865 16.65 17.09 -21.25
N LYS A 866 16.80 18.36 -20.89
CA LYS A 866 17.94 19.21 -21.22
C LYS A 866 18.44 19.89 -19.96
N ARG A 867 19.67 19.56 -19.57
CA ARG A 867 20.42 20.28 -18.55
C ARG A 867 21.09 21.51 -19.16
N ILE A 868 20.83 22.67 -18.59
CA ILE A 868 21.38 23.97 -18.98
C ILE A 868 22.25 24.48 -17.84
N GLY A 869 23.57 24.48 -18.03
CA GLY A 869 24.52 24.83 -16.99
C GLY A 869 24.49 23.87 -15.80
N LYS A 870 24.67 24.41 -14.59
CA LYS A 870 24.65 23.66 -13.33
C LYS A 870 23.31 23.73 -12.60
N TYR A 871 22.48 24.71 -12.93
CA TYR A 871 21.34 25.13 -12.09
C TYR A 871 19.97 24.81 -12.68
N LEU A 872 19.85 24.57 -13.99
CA LEU A 872 18.56 24.40 -14.67
C LEU A 872 18.48 23.05 -15.40
N ASN A 873 17.37 22.33 -15.22
CA ASN A 873 17.01 21.17 -16.01
C ASN A 873 15.56 21.31 -16.50
N LEU A 874 15.39 21.36 -17.82
CA LEU A 874 14.08 21.37 -18.47
C LEU A 874 13.74 19.97 -18.95
N ALA A 875 12.48 19.58 -18.85
CA ALA A 875 12.02 18.31 -19.35
C ALA A 875 10.61 18.37 -19.93
N PHE A 876 10.35 17.48 -20.87
CA PHE A 876 9.11 17.36 -21.61
C PHE A 876 8.79 15.88 -21.80
N TYR A 877 7.52 15.52 -21.69
CA TYR A 877 7.04 14.18 -22.00
C TYR A 877 5.76 14.23 -22.80
N VAL A 878 5.58 13.20 -23.64
CA VAL A 878 4.34 12.89 -24.35
C VAL A 878 4.08 11.39 -24.21
N ASN A 879 2.98 11.05 -23.58
CA ASN A 879 2.41 9.72 -23.58
C ASN A 879 1.46 9.59 -24.77
N ARG A 880 1.44 8.41 -25.40
CA ARG A 880 0.65 8.10 -26.59
C ARG A 880 0.92 9.09 -27.73
N LEU A 881 2.19 9.39 -27.97
CA LEU A 881 2.61 10.21 -29.13
C LEU A 881 2.16 9.56 -30.44
N LEU A 882 2.26 8.22 -30.51
CA LEU A 882 1.66 7.40 -31.57
C LEU A 882 0.99 6.19 -30.93
N GLY A 883 -0.26 5.93 -31.31
CA GLY A 883 -0.98 4.71 -30.91
C GLY A 883 -1.19 3.79 -32.10
N ILE A 884 -0.85 2.50 -31.95
CA ILE A 884 -1.11 1.44 -32.94
C ILE A 884 -2.18 0.51 -32.38
N TYR A 885 -3.41 0.65 -32.89
CA TYR A 885 -4.61 -0.03 -32.40
C TYR A 885 -5.34 -0.71 -33.57
N PRO A 886 -4.86 -1.87 -34.09
CA PRO A 886 -5.50 -2.55 -35.22
C PRO A 886 -6.95 -2.92 -34.94
N ASP A 887 -7.88 -2.86 -35.88
CA ASP A 887 -9.23 -3.38 -35.63
C ASP A 887 -9.21 -4.91 -35.42
N TYR A 888 -10.23 -5.44 -34.75
CA TYR A 888 -10.36 -6.89 -34.55
C TYR A 888 -11.82 -7.33 -34.51
N THR A 889 -12.08 -8.62 -34.78
CA THR A 889 -13.44 -9.16 -34.75
C THR A 889 -13.67 -9.87 -33.42
N LEU A 890 -14.77 -9.54 -32.75
CA LEU A 890 -15.26 -10.23 -31.56
C LEU A 890 -16.67 -10.75 -31.83
N ARG A 891 -16.85 -12.07 -31.81
CA ARG A 891 -18.16 -12.72 -32.02
C ARG A 891 -18.86 -12.29 -33.32
N GLY A 892 -18.09 -12.23 -34.42
CA GLY A 892 -18.58 -11.79 -35.73
C GLY A 892 -18.78 -10.29 -35.89
N VAL A 893 -18.57 -9.48 -34.83
CA VAL A 893 -18.69 -8.03 -34.87
C VAL A 893 -17.31 -7.37 -34.93
N LEU A 894 -17.09 -6.53 -35.95
CA LEU A 894 -15.88 -5.72 -36.08
C LEU A 894 -15.83 -4.67 -34.96
N GLN A 895 -14.80 -4.75 -34.14
CA GLN A 895 -14.46 -3.79 -33.10
C GLN A 895 -13.46 -2.78 -33.68
N ARG A 896 -13.94 -1.55 -33.89
CA ARG A 896 -13.08 -0.46 -34.35
C ARG A 896 -12.34 0.16 -33.18
N ARG A 897 -11.03 0.30 -33.27
CA ARG A 897 -10.21 0.88 -32.20
C ARG A 897 -9.64 2.23 -32.62
N THR A 898 -9.70 3.18 -31.70
CA THR A 898 -9.07 4.50 -31.85
C THR A 898 -8.14 4.70 -30.66
N SER A 899 -6.96 5.25 -30.93
CA SER A 899 -6.04 5.65 -29.86
C SER A 899 -6.61 6.87 -29.15
N GLU A 900 -6.46 6.91 -27.83
CA GLU A 900 -6.76 8.12 -27.06
C GLU A 900 -5.82 9.28 -27.45
N SER A 901 -6.26 10.51 -27.19
CA SER A 901 -5.42 11.68 -27.48
C SER A 901 -4.10 11.64 -26.69
N PRO A 902 -3.00 12.16 -27.28
CA PRO A 902 -1.73 12.29 -26.58
C PRO A 902 -1.88 13.09 -25.29
N TYR A 903 -1.16 12.67 -24.24
CA TYR A 903 -1.07 13.38 -22.97
C TYR A 903 0.36 13.88 -22.76
N PHE A 904 0.54 15.17 -22.53
CA PHE A 904 1.87 15.77 -22.44
C PHE A 904 1.99 16.73 -21.27
N GLY A 905 3.23 16.99 -20.87
CA GLY A 905 3.56 17.93 -19.83
C GLY A 905 5.01 18.38 -19.90
N MET A 906 5.30 19.45 -19.17
CA MET A 906 6.61 20.05 -19.06
C MET A 906 7.00 20.22 -17.60
N GLU A 907 8.30 20.12 -17.34
CA GLU A 907 8.88 20.28 -16.02
C GLU A 907 10.13 21.14 -16.08
N MET A 908 10.31 21.99 -15.07
CA MET A 908 11.50 22.77 -14.83
C MET A 908 12.00 22.48 -13.42
N ASN A 909 13.27 22.05 -13.31
CA ASN A 909 13.97 21.90 -12.04
C ASN A 909 15.07 22.94 -11.93
N LEU A 910 15.06 23.68 -10.83
CA LEU A 910 16.11 24.60 -10.41
C LEU A 910 16.87 23.99 -9.23
N THR A 911 18.18 24.12 -9.22
CA THR A 911 19.05 23.73 -8.10
C THR A 911 20.05 24.86 -7.88
N PHE A 912 20.31 25.28 -6.64
CA PHE A 912 21.19 26.41 -6.30
C PHE A 912 22.35 26.00 -5.42
#